data_AF-A0A507B5H1-F1
#
_entry.id   AF-A0A507B5H1-F1
#
_cell.length_a   1.000
_cell.length_b   1.000
_cell.length_c   1.000
_cell.angle_alpha   90.00
_cell.angle_beta   90.00
_cell.angle_gamma   90.00
#
_symmetry.space_group_name_H-M   'P 1'
#
loop_
_entity.id
_entity.type
_entity.pdbx_description
1 polymer ?
#
loop_
_entity_poly.entity_id
_entity_poly.type
_entity_poly.pdbx_seq_one_letter_code
_entity_poly.pdbx_strand_id
1 'polypeptide(L)'
;MASPSGGGDPSKPPLLNISASSKLPDGANHVKSVKRPRPVKSCVECRSRKLKCDRLNPCSQCRKSARACKYNAFDPENSAFSDGSDVDAAEPPPKRLTSRPASSVHEASPAHAVNGAGVQQITSALEELAARMEQLERLVTQRSPVLDPSVHSPGNHSRHRINTSSATIRGLTVKGRVNLRTRYFGQNSTRVLLNLFDEAKEFMFTKAKREGARDLFQSLQKIYSALQEEHRKALAPLTVFVDSILPVQKRMVDILPPKAVCDRLVDAYISTSEGLYRVIHAPTFREEYEAYWQSKRCTDGFLPRLLCMLCIGSRFETKKGLLHDRSNGVHIPTATALVRSWLDALRGKQLVDVTSLQAEVLLLHAQRMIAPRYQNTWTQLGFISRMAMTMGLHRDPTEFSQITPFVAENRRKLWFTIVDMDLHVALGCNLPNAVRVGEYTCRPPRNLNDEDIYPDMTELPPSRPIDQYTDTQMQAYAANTLPWRMRANDIICRLDTITNYQEVLEVGTKLESLLDDVNCLFPRNQPFGTHNRYNEWRMRALLDMHVRRPLLALYRPFALSAPDCPSQISSAYLKSAMAMLTYMDELDPEAPGFADVSYMYHIILKHDISQAAFSVCYYIKKAQENQAWASSSRQSPDSGEDGSSTFGESGMLWSVGAMTKAVEKSLHSLIGLCKDASTDLKDVISLAVVLASVQPARSPEERTEKIKDAVRKVLDICLQVLNGGPDKVSSKMLQTPQQIPSLVDWYNTSAFIPNEVVTPGPHDEFTLWDIDFWNPGAVPMDQT
;
A
#
# COMPACT_ATOMS: atom_id res chain seq x y z
N MET A 1 59.35 0.78 -26.72
CA MET A 1 60.09 1.78 -27.52
C MET A 1 59.17 2.97 -27.69
N ALA A 2 59.49 4.24 -27.51
CA ALA A 2 60.55 5.01 -26.84
C ALA A 2 60.10 6.49 -27.03
N SER A 3 60.43 7.40 -26.11
CA SER A 3 59.92 8.78 -26.04
C SER A 3 60.44 9.71 -27.17
N PRO A 4 60.00 11.00 -27.29
CA PRO A 4 60.23 12.11 -26.33
C PRO A 4 58.92 12.88 -25.96
N SER A 5 58.68 13.54 -24.82
CA SER A 5 59.43 14.25 -23.75
C SER A 5 59.47 15.78 -23.87
N GLY A 6 58.91 16.47 -22.86
CA GLY A 6 58.92 17.93 -22.65
C GLY A 6 57.51 18.55 -22.63
N GLY A 7 57.06 19.33 -21.64
CA GLY A 7 57.68 19.76 -20.37
C GLY A 7 57.44 21.25 -20.11
N GLY A 8 56.53 21.62 -19.19
CA GLY A 8 56.32 23.01 -18.76
C GLY A 8 54.89 23.37 -18.34
N ASP A 9 54.68 23.52 -17.03
CA ASP A 9 53.62 24.35 -16.42
C ASP A 9 54.36 25.57 -15.80
N PRO A 10 53.82 26.81 -15.89
CA PRO A 10 53.12 27.31 -14.71
C PRO A 10 51.97 28.33 -14.97
N SER A 11 50.89 28.18 -14.21
CA SER A 11 50.10 29.23 -13.52
C SER A 11 49.46 30.43 -14.29
N LYS A 12 48.12 30.54 -14.12
CA LYS A 12 47.19 31.71 -13.95
C LYS A 12 47.74 33.17 -13.86
N PRO A 13 46.89 34.23 -14.02
CA PRO A 13 45.43 34.27 -14.26
C PRO A 13 45.11 34.94 -15.64
N PRO A 14 44.55 36.18 -15.86
CA PRO A 14 43.92 37.22 -15.03
C PRO A 14 42.37 37.30 -15.17
N LEU A 15 41.76 38.41 -14.70
CA LEU A 15 40.39 38.91 -14.96
C LEU A 15 40.50 40.39 -15.41
N LEU A 16 39.58 40.90 -16.23
CA LEU A 16 39.41 42.35 -16.45
C LEU A 16 37.94 42.78 -16.50
N ASN A 17 37.70 44.00 -16.04
CA ASN A 17 36.37 44.56 -15.73
C ASN A 17 36.41 46.06 -16.09
N ILE A 18 35.56 46.55 -17.01
CA ILE A 18 35.48 47.97 -17.40
C ILE A 18 34.02 48.41 -17.60
N SER A 19 33.71 49.63 -17.18
CA SER A 19 32.36 50.21 -17.05
C SER A 19 32.08 51.41 -17.97
N ALA A 20 30.86 51.45 -18.54
CA ALA A 20 29.99 52.60 -18.85
C ALA A 20 30.51 53.87 -19.60
N SER A 21 29.77 54.34 -20.63
CA SER A 21 28.68 55.34 -20.46
C SER A 21 28.11 56.00 -21.76
N SER A 22 26.77 55.94 -21.96
CA SER A 22 25.89 56.93 -22.65
C SER A 22 26.01 57.15 -24.20
N LYS A 23 24.99 57.52 -25.02
CA LYS A 23 23.60 58.04 -24.85
C LYS A 23 22.59 57.47 -25.91
N LEU A 24 21.29 57.74 -25.65
CA LEU A 24 20.00 57.43 -26.34
C LEU A 24 19.66 58.34 -27.56
N PRO A 25 18.46 58.27 -28.21
CA PRO A 25 17.38 57.25 -28.25
C PRO A 25 16.85 56.88 -29.68
N ASP A 26 16.06 55.80 -29.81
CA ASP A 26 14.68 55.91 -30.36
C ASP A 26 13.80 54.69 -29.97
N GLY A 27 12.46 54.83 -30.01
CA GLY A 27 11.56 54.00 -29.18
C GLY A 27 10.60 53.01 -29.86
N ALA A 28 10.30 51.90 -29.18
CA ALA A 28 9.10 51.08 -29.39
C ALA A 28 8.68 50.33 -28.10
N ASN A 29 7.42 50.50 -27.70
CA ASN A 29 6.79 50.11 -26.42
C ASN A 29 7.13 48.74 -25.79
N HIS A 30 7.70 48.77 -24.58
CA HIS A 30 7.60 47.68 -23.61
C HIS A 30 6.30 47.78 -22.80
N VAL A 31 5.42 46.78 -22.88
CA VAL A 31 4.23 46.68 -22.01
C VAL A 31 4.66 46.28 -20.60
N LYS A 32 4.45 47.17 -19.63
CA LYS A 32 4.68 46.89 -18.20
C LYS A 32 3.55 45.99 -17.66
N SER A 33 3.90 44.83 -17.09
CA SER A 33 2.92 43.96 -16.43
C SER A 33 2.31 44.64 -15.20
N VAL A 34 1.02 44.95 -15.26
CA VAL A 34 0.27 45.54 -14.13
C VAL A 34 0.17 44.52 -12.99
N LYS A 35 0.72 44.84 -11.81
CA LYS A 35 0.54 44.02 -10.61
C LYS A 35 -0.93 44.10 -10.17
N ARG A 36 -1.64 42.97 -10.18
CA ARG A 36 -3.05 42.87 -9.74
C ARG A 36 -3.19 43.33 -8.27
N PRO A 37 -4.16 44.19 -7.91
CA PRO A 37 -4.41 44.55 -6.51
C PRO A 37 -4.81 43.33 -5.68
N ARG A 38 -4.35 43.24 -4.42
CA ARG A 38 -4.81 42.18 -3.51
C ARG A 38 -6.29 42.39 -3.16
N PRO A 39 -7.13 41.34 -3.12
CA PRO A 39 -8.53 41.45 -2.78
C PRO A 39 -8.71 41.97 -1.33
N VAL A 40 -9.63 42.92 -1.18
CA VAL A 40 -9.84 43.67 0.06
C VAL A 40 -10.85 42.92 0.94
N LYS A 41 -10.35 42.28 2.00
CA LYS A 41 -11.16 41.43 2.92
C LYS A 41 -11.85 42.21 4.06
N SER A 42 -12.08 43.51 3.94
CA SER A 42 -12.75 44.34 4.96
C SER A 42 -13.87 45.16 4.34
N CYS A 43 -14.94 45.43 5.10
CA CYS A 43 -16.04 46.25 4.62
C CYS A 43 -15.58 47.69 4.35
N VAL A 44 -16.27 48.37 3.44
CA VAL A 44 -15.93 49.73 2.97
C VAL A 44 -15.80 50.69 4.16
N GLU A 45 -16.70 50.60 5.13
CA GLU A 45 -16.77 51.55 6.25
C GLU A 45 -15.72 51.29 7.36
N CYS A 46 -15.34 50.03 7.58
CA CYS A 46 -14.17 49.73 8.40
C CYS A 46 -12.86 50.12 7.69
N ARG A 47 -12.79 49.95 6.36
CA ARG A 47 -11.61 50.33 5.57
C ARG A 47 -11.41 51.84 5.52
N SER A 48 -12.46 52.62 5.22
CA SER A 48 -12.40 54.09 5.16
C SER A 48 -11.92 54.68 6.48
N ARG A 49 -12.35 54.11 7.62
CA ARG A 49 -11.99 54.53 8.97
C ARG A 49 -10.79 53.80 9.59
N LYS A 50 -10.11 52.91 8.85
CA LYS A 50 -8.97 52.09 9.32
C LYS A 50 -9.26 51.27 10.60
N LEU A 51 -10.50 50.81 10.77
CA LEU A 51 -10.95 49.99 11.90
C LEU A 51 -10.82 48.49 11.59
N LYS A 52 -10.59 47.66 12.63
CA LYS A 52 -10.60 46.19 12.51
C LYS A 52 -12.01 45.72 12.14
N CYS A 53 -12.10 44.90 11.09
CA CYS A 53 -13.35 44.30 10.59
C CYS A 53 -13.33 42.80 10.88
N ASP A 54 -14.37 42.30 11.54
CA ASP A 54 -14.63 40.89 11.86
C ASP A 54 -15.31 40.12 10.71
N ARG A 55 -15.55 40.78 9.57
CA ARG A 55 -16.05 40.22 8.30
C ARG A 55 -17.48 39.65 8.30
N LEU A 56 -18.20 39.71 9.42
CA LEU A 56 -19.64 39.47 9.45
C LEU A 56 -20.40 40.52 8.61
N ASN A 57 -21.66 40.26 8.30
CA ASN A 57 -22.54 41.19 7.57
C ASN A 57 -23.89 41.38 8.29
N PRO A 58 -24.14 42.52 8.95
CA PRO A 58 -23.22 43.63 9.19
C PRO A 58 -22.09 43.26 10.17
N CYS A 59 -20.89 43.82 9.96
CA CYS A 59 -19.74 43.57 10.81
C CYS A 59 -19.97 44.15 12.21
N SER A 60 -19.41 43.57 13.28
CA SER A 60 -19.73 43.97 14.65
C SER A 60 -19.41 45.44 14.93
N GLN A 61 -18.39 46.01 14.28
CA GLN A 61 -18.01 47.41 14.45
C GLN A 61 -18.96 48.38 13.72
N CYS A 62 -19.48 48.00 12.54
CA CYS A 62 -20.57 48.73 11.88
C CYS A 62 -21.87 48.61 12.67
N ARG A 63 -22.20 47.43 13.21
CA ARG A 63 -23.36 47.20 14.08
C ARG A 63 -23.30 48.08 15.34
N LYS A 64 -22.18 48.07 16.07
CA LYS A 64 -21.98 48.91 17.27
C LYS A 64 -22.03 50.42 17.01
N SER A 65 -21.70 50.85 15.79
CA SER A 65 -21.73 52.27 15.39
C SER A 65 -22.96 52.66 14.57
N ALA A 66 -23.95 51.76 14.43
CA ALA A 66 -25.16 51.95 13.62
C ALA A 66 -24.90 52.40 12.16
N ARG A 67 -23.85 51.87 11.53
CA ARG A 67 -23.42 52.24 10.16
C ARG A 67 -23.75 51.16 9.15
N ALA A 68 -24.08 51.58 7.92
CA ALA A 68 -24.32 50.69 6.79
C ALA A 68 -23.04 49.90 6.44
N CYS A 69 -23.03 48.61 6.78
CA CYS A 69 -21.94 47.71 6.42
C CYS A 69 -22.11 47.27 4.95
N LYS A 70 -21.17 47.66 4.08
CA LYS A 70 -21.15 47.25 2.67
C LYS A 70 -19.78 46.66 2.32
N TYR A 71 -19.78 45.59 1.52
CA TYR A 71 -18.60 45.04 0.86
C TYR A 71 -18.78 45.29 -0.65
N ASN A 72 -17.69 45.55 -1.36
CA ASN A 72 -17.75 45.67 -2.82
C ASN A 72 -17.92 44.28 -3.43
N ALA A 73 -18.97 44.07 -4.21
CA ALA A 73 -19.07 42.90 -5.07
C ALA A 73 -17.99 42.98 -6.18
N PHE A 74 -17.42 41.83 -6.54
CA PHE A 74 -16.55 41.67 -7.71
C PHE A 74 -17.36 41.02 -8.84
N ASP A 75 -17.16 41.47 -10.08
CA ASP A 75 -17.77 40.87 -11.26
C ASP A 75 -17.31 39.40 -11.46
N PRO A 76 -18.21 38.43 -11.74
CA PRO A 76 -17.83 37.02 -11.80
C PRO A 76 -17.10 36.56 -13.09
N GLU A 77 -17.11 37.35 -14.17
CA GLU A 77 -16.81 36.84 -15.52
C GLU A 77 -15.32 36.69 -15.89
N ASN A 78 -14.36 36.84 -14.96
CA ASN A 78 -12.94 36.80 -15.34
C ASN A 78 -11.98 36.14 -14.32
N SER A 79 -12.45 35.12 -13.59
CA SER A 79 -11.59 34.32 -12.69
C SER A 79 -11.91 32.83 -12.68
N ALA A 80 -11.67 32.14 -13.79
CA ALA A 80 -11.17 30.78 -13.70
C ALA A 80 -9.69 30.83 -13.23
N PHE A 81 -9.25 29.80 -12.48
CA PHE A 81 -7.90 29.65 -11.90
C PHE A 81 -7.52 30.57 -10.72
N SER A 82 -7.80 30.11 -9.49
CA SER A 82 -6.77 29.84 -8.46
C SER A 82 -7.38 29.16 -7.22
N ASP A 83 -6.63 28.27 -6.58
CA ASP A 83 -7.06 27.32 -5.54
C ASP A 83 -6.63 27.72 -4.10
N GLY A 84 -7.28 27.14 -3.08
CA GLY A 84 -6.91 27.12 -1.64
C GLY A 84 -7.14 28.40 -0.79
N SER A 85 -7.56 28.34 0.49
CA SER A 85 -8.03 27.23 1.34
C SER A 85 -8.74 27.76 2.62
N ASP A 86 -9.38 26.85 3.38
CA ASP A 86 -9.65 26.86 4.84
C ASP A 86 -10.88 27.57 5.47
N VAL A 87 -11.82 26.73 5.95
CA VAL A 87 -12.71 26.72 7.16
C VAL A 87 -13.41 28.03 7.65
N ASP A 88 -14.64 28.00 8.20
CA ASP A 88 -15.40 26.92 8.88
C ASP A 88 -16.94 27.19 8.92
N ALA A 89 -17.69 26.24 9.50
CA ALA A 89 -19.10 26.29 9.96
C ALA A 89 -20.25 26.09 8.92
N ALA A 90 -21.38 25.58 9.43
CA ALA A 90 -22.38 24.81 8.68
C ALA A 90 -23.79 25.47 8.58
N GLU A 91 -24.71 24.73 7.93
CA GLU A 91 -26.19 24.84 7.97
C GLU A 91 -26.88 25.81 6.94
N PRO A 92 -28.21 25.71 6.70
CA PRO A 92 -28.80 24.87 5.64
C PRO A 92 -29.45 25.68 4.47
N PRO A 93 -29.92 25.04 3.37
CA PRO A 93 -30.12 25.75 2.10
C PRO A 93 -31.52 26.39 1.90
N PRO A 94 -31.59 27.64 1.40
CA PRO A 94 -32.76 28.18 0.74
C PRO A 94 -32.66 28.14 -0.80
N LYS A 95 -33.54 27.33 -1.38
CA LYS A 95 -34.15 27.42 -2.73
C LYS A 95 -33.86 28.71 -3.52
N ARG A 96 -33.44 28.60 -4.79
CA ARG A 96 -34.29 28.94 -5.96
C ARG A 96 -33.64 28.78 -7.35
N LEU A 97 -34.48 28.26 -8.26
CA LEU A 97 -34.67 28.66 -9.67
C LEU A 97 -33.45 28.78 -10.60
N THR A 98 -33.32 27.77 -11.45
CA THR A 98 -32.86 27.91 -12.84
C THR A 98 -33.70 28.94 -13.60
N SER A 99 -33.06 29.89 -14.27
CA SER A 99 -33.64 30.59 -15.43
C SER A 99 -33.26 29.84 -16.72
N ARG A 100 -34.24 29.60 -17.61
CA ARG A 100 -33.98 29.33 -19.03
C ARG A 100 -34.04 30.66 -19.81
N PRO A 101 -33.41 30.73 -21.00
CA PRO A 101 -33.25 31.99 -21.73
C PRO A 101 -34.54 32.47 -22.38
N ALA A 102 -34.54 33.76 -22.73
CA ALA A 102 -35.66 34.47 -23.32
C ALA A 102 -35.95 34.07 -24.77
N SER A 103 -37.18 34.33 -25.23
CA SER A 103 -37.52 34.49 -26.64
C SER A 103 -38.69 35.45 -26.81
N SER A 104 -38.46 36.50 -27.61
CA SER A 104 -39.39 37.37 -28.34
C SER A 104 -40.70 37.86 -27.69
N VAL A 105 -40.83 39.19 -27.64
CA VAL A 105 -42.06 39.96 -27.40
C VAL A 105 -42.93 40.00 -28.68
N HIS A 106 -44.26 39.96 -28.53
CA HIS A 106 -45.19 40.70 -29.40
C HIS A 106 -46.46 41.10 -28.63
N GLU A 107 -47.06 42.22 -29.04
CA GLU A 107 -48.12 42.94 -28.33
C GLU A 107 -49.53 42.44 -28.68
N ALA A 108 -50.45 42.45 -27.70
CA ALA A 108 -51.82 42.97 -27.85
C ALA A 108 -52.59 42.92 -26.51
N SER A 109 -53.41 43.95 -26.26
CA SER A 109 -54.45 44.02 -25.23
C SER A 109 -55.84 43.98 -25.91
N PRO A 110 -57.00 43.85 -25.23
CA PRO A 110 -57.24 43.68 -23.79
C PRO A 110 -58.31 42.60 -23.42
N ALA A 111 -58.53 42.41 -22.10
CA ALA A 111 -59.77 41.97 -21.43
C ALA A 111 -60.59 40.74 -21.93
N HIS A 112 -60.60 39.64 -21.16
CA HIS A 112 -61.79 39.17 -20.39
C HIS A 112 -61.56 37.83 -19.65
N ALA A 113 -62.30 37.66 -18.55
CA ALA A 113 -62.73 36.40 -17.90
C ALA A 113 -61.69 35.32 -17.51
N VAL A 114 -61.65 35.01 -16.20
CA VAL A 114 -60.97 33.84 -15.64
C VAL A 114 -61.70 32.55 -16.07
N ASN A 115 -61.02 31.67 -16.82
CA ASN A 115 -61.51 30.33 -17.16
C ASN A 115 -60.60 29.23 -16.56
N GLY A 116 -61.21 28.18 -16.00
CA GLY A 116 -60.59 27.20 -15.12
C GLY A 116 -59.57 26.21 -15.72
N ALA A 117 -59.06 26.45 -16.93
CA ALA A 117 -58.12 25.54 -17.61
C ALA A 117 -56.74 25.44 -16.92
N GLY A 118 -56.32 26.49 -16.18
CA GLY A 118 -55.03 26.51 -15.49
C GLY A 118 -54.91 25.47 -14.37
N VAL A 119 -56.00 25.09 -13.71
CA VAL A 119 -55.98 24.12 -12.61
C VAL A 119 -55.61 22.73 -13.11
N GLN A 120 -56.14 22.31 -14.25
CA GLN A 120 -55.88 20.97 -14.83
C GLN A 120 -54.46 20.82 -15.37
N GLN A 121 -53.86 21.89 -15.93
CA GLN A 121 -52.44 21.88 -16.30
C GLN A 121 -51.52 21.87 -15.07
N ILE A 122 -51.90 22.54 -13.98
CA ILE A 122 -51.14 22.50 -12.72
C ILE A 122 -51.23 21.12 -12.07
N THR A 123 -52.39 20.46 -12.06
CA THR A 123 -52.50 19.09 -11.52
C THR A 123 -51.69 18.09 -12.35
N SER A 124 -51.75 18.13 -13.69
CA SER A 124 -50.93 17.22 -14.51
C SER A 124 -49.43 17.45 -14.34
N ALA A 125 -48.99 18.71 -14.20
CA ALA A 125 -47.59 19.04 -13.93
C ALA A 125 -47.14 18.63 -12.51
N LEU A 126 -48.04 18.65 -11.54
CA LEU A 126 -47.79 18.12 -10.19
C LEU A 126 -47.71 16.59 -10.17
N GLU A 127 -48.57 15.90 -10.94
CA GLU A 127 -48.52 14.45 -11.10
C GLU A 127 -47.24 14.00 -11.83
N GLU A 128 -46.83 14.69 -12.91
CA GLU A 128 -45.56 14.42 -13.58
C GLU A 128 -44.37 14.69 -12.64
N LEU A 129 -44.40 15.78 -11.86
CA LEU A 129 -43.37 16.08 -10.88
C LEU A 129 -43.32 15.04 -9.75
N ALA A 130 -44.46 14.56 -9.27
CA ALA A 130 -44.55 13.51 -8.25
C ALA A 130 -44.00 12.18 -8.76
N ALA A 131 -44.40 11.73 -9.96
CA ALA A 131 -43.87 10.51 -10.57
C ALA A 131 -42.34 10.60 -10.81
N ARG A 132 -41.86 11.78 -11.21
CA ARG A 132 -40.44 12.05 -11.44
C ARG A 132 -39.64 12.18 -10.14
N MET A 133 -40.24 12.68 -9.06
CA MET A 133 -39.68 12.65 -7.71
C MET A 133 -39.62 11.21 -7.19
N GLU A 134 -40.67 10.40 -7.34
CA GLU A 134 -40.66 8.99 -6.95
C GLU A 134 -39.60 8.19 -7.73
N GLN A 135 -39.43 8.46 -9.02
CA GLN A 135 -38.38 7.84 -9.83
C GLN A 135 -36.97 8.29 -9.42
N LEU A 136 -36.79 9.57 -9.06
CA LEU A 136 -35.54 10.08 -8.49
C LEU A 136 -35.25 9.49 -7.11
N GLU A 137 -36.26 9.37 -6.25
CA GLU A 137 -36.15 8.74 -4.93
C GLU A 137 -35.77 7.26 -5.08
N ARG A 138 -36.42 6.50 -5.97
CA ARG A 138 -36.02 5.11 -6.27
C ARG A 138 -34.56 5.01 -6.73
N LEU A 139 -34.09 5.93 -7.60
CA LEU A 139 -32.70 5.97 -8.05
C LEU A 139 -31.70 6.40 -6.97
N VAL A 140 -32.10 7.30 -6.06
CA VAL A 140 -31.26 7.75 -4.92
C VAL A 140 -31.21 6.70 -3.81
N THR A 141 -32.33 6.02 -3.52
CA THR A 141 -32.41 4.91 -2.56
C THR A 141 -31.65 3.68 -3.04
N GLN A 142 -31.50 3.51 -4.37
CA GLN A 142 -30.62 2.51 -4.97
C GLN A 142 -29.13 2.90 -4.97
N ARG A 143 -28.77 4.18 -4.75
CA ARG A 143 -27.38 4.68 -4.84
C ARG A 143 -26.78 5.24 -3.56
N SER A 144 -27.54 5.39 -2.47
CA SER A 144 -27.05 6.00 -1.22
C SER A 144 -26.94 4.97 -0.08
N PRO A 145 -25.72 4.59 0.35
CA PRO A 145 -25.49 3.72 1.50
C PRO A 145 -25.20 4.53 2.77
N VAL A 146 -26.18 5.30 3.27
CA VAL A 146 -26.09 5.97 4.58
C VAL A 146 -27.35 5.70 5.40
N LEU A 147 -27.16 5.45 6.70
CA LEU A 147 -28.20 5.10 7.68
C LEU A 147 -29.07 6.31 8.03
N ASP A 148 -30.39 6.12 8.04
CA ASP A 148 -31.33 6.96 8.80
C ASP A 148 -31.77 6.20 10.07
N PRO A 149 -31.51 6.70 11.29
CA PRO A 149 -31.95 6.07 12.53
C PRO A 149 -33.44 6.25 12.88
N SER A 150 -34.22 7.02 12.10
CA SER A 150 -35.47 7.64 12.59
C SER A 150 -36.80 7.07 12.04
N VAL A 151 -36.78 5.99 11.26
CA VAL A 151 -38.02 5.36 10.73
C VAL A 151 -38.45 4.16 11.59
N HIS A 152 -39.13 4.44 12.70
CA HIS A 152 -40.03 3.45 13.32
C HIS A 152 -41.33 3.37 12.54
N SER A 153 -41.35 2.52 11.50
CA SER A 153 -42.58 1.96 10.94
C SER A 153 -42.59 0.46 11.23
N PRO A 154 -43.66 -0.11 11.84
CA PRO A 154 -43.78 -1.54 12.07
C PRO A 154 -44.17 -2.26 10.76
N GLY A 155 -43.23 -2.28 9.81
CA GLY A 155 -43.35 -2.93 8.50
C GLY A 155 -42.23 -3.97 8.33
N ASN A 156 -42.61 -5.24 8.17
CA ASN A 156 -41.73 -6.38 8.45
C ASN A 156 -40.74 -6.73 7.31
N HIS A 157 -39.78 -5.84 7.03
CA HIS A 157 -38.60 -6.14 6.22
C HIS A 157 -37.34 -5.49 6.80
N SER A 158 -36.91 -5.99 7.96
CA SER A 158 -35.51 -5.80 8.38
C SER A 158 -34.61 -6.38 7.29
N ARG A 159 -33.78 -5.55 6.66
CA ARG A 159 -32.74 -6.04 5.74
C ARG A 159 -31.76 -6.87 6.57
N HIS A 160 -31.90 -8.19 6.52
CA HIS A 160 -30.91 -9.12 7.09
C HIS A 160 -29.54 -8.75 6.50
N ARG A 161 -28.70 -8.13 7.32
CA ARG A 161 -27.28 -7.94 7.04
C ARG A 161 -26.56 -9.17 7.56
N ILE A 162 -25.52 -9.60 6.85
CA ILE A 162 -24.64 -10.65 7.35
C ILE A 162 -23.97 -10.13 8.62
N ASN A 163 -24.05 -10.90 9.72
CA ASN A 163 -23.60 -10.45 11.02
C ASN A 163 -22.07 -10.63 11.18
N THR A 164 -21.28 -9.76 10.54
CA THR A 164 -19.82 -9.71 10.73
C THR A 164 -19.45 -8.73 11.85
N SER A 165 -18.63 -9.15 12.82
CA SER A 165 -18.19 -8.29 13.91
C SER A 165 -17.33 -7.12 13.41
N SER A 166 -17.76 -5.88 13.68
CA SER A 166 -17.02 -4.67 13.26
C SER A 166 -15.57 -4.65 13.79
N ALA A 167 -15.34 -5.22 14.98
CA ALA A 167 -14.01 -5.30 15.61
C ALA A 167 -13.02 -6.23 14.89
N THR A 168 -13.50 -7.13 14.03
CA THR A 168 -12.69 -8.10 13.28
C THR A 168 -12.46 -7.70 11.82
N ILE A 169 -13.19 -6.69 11.34
CA ILE A 169 -13.08 -6.20 9.95
C ILE A 169 -12.35 -4.85 9.85
N ARG A 170 -12.30 -4.06 10.93
CA ARG A 170 -11.63 -2.74 10.96
C ARG A 170 -11.36 -2.25 12.39
N GLY A 171 -10.47 -1.27 12.51
CA GLY A 171 -10.21 -0.54 13.74
C GLY A 171 -9.79 0.91 13.47
N LEU A 172 -10.08 1.79 14.42
CA LEU A 172 -9.60 3.17 14.43
C LEU A 172 -8.85 3.41 15.74
N THR A 173 -7.58 3.81 15.66
CA THR A 173 -6.87 4.33 16.84
C THR A 173 -7.04 5.84 16.87
N VAL A 174 -7.38 6.38 18.03
CA VAL A 174 -7.51 7.81 18.29
C VAL A 174 -6.51 8.17 19.39
N LYS A 175 -5.76 9.27 19.23
CA LYS A 175 -4.72 9.72 20.19
C LYS A 175 -4.78 11.22 20.45
N GLY A 176 -4.17 11.61 21.57
CA GLY A 176 -4.05 13.00 22.03
C GLY A 176 -5.32 13.50 22.73
N ARG A 177 -5.15 14.44 23.67
CA ARG A 177 -6.22 14.93 24.57
C ARG A 177 -7.48 15.50 23.87
N VAL A 178 -7.38 15.82 22.57
CA VAL A 178 -8.46 16.42 21.77
C VAL A 178 -8.90 15.49 20.62
N ASN A 179 -8.44 14.22 20.61
CA ASN A 179 -8.78 13.21 19.61
C ASN A 179 -8.48 13.57 18.13
N LEU A 180 -7.73 14.65 17.88
CA LEU A 180 -7.38 15.16 16.55
C LEU A 180 -6.40 14.28 15.77
N ARG A 181 -5.81 13.27 16.41
CA ARG A 181 -4.90 12.32 15.78
C ARG A 181 -5.62 10.98 15.65
N THR A 182 -5.76 10.48 14.42
CA THR A 182 -6.42 9.20 14.13
C THR A 182 -5.62 8.35 13.14
N ARG A 183 -5.77 7.02 13.22
CA ARG A 183 -5.19 6.05 12.27
C ARG A 183 -6.14 4.88 12.05
N TYR A 184 -6.51 4.64 10.79
CA TYR A 184 -7.34 3.52 10.37
C TYR A 184 -6.51 2.24 10.21
N PHE A 185 -7.13 1.10 10.52
CA PHE A 185 -6.59 -0.25 10.37
C PHE A 185 -7.68 -1.14 9.76
N GLY A 186 -7.34 -1.86 8.69
CA GLY A 186 -8.23 -2.85 8.07
C GLY A 186 -8.16 -4.24 8.70
N GLN A 187 -9.01 -5.14 8.22
CA GLN A 187 -9.02 -6.59 8.54
C GLN A 187 -7.65 -7.29 8.37
N ASN A 188 -6.77 -6.73 7.53
CA ASN A 188 -5.40 -7.22 7.31
C ASN A 188 -4.38 -6.75 8.38
N SER A 189 -4.80 -6.01 9.42
CA SER A 189 -3.90 -5.61 10.50
C SER A 189 -3.85 -6.66 11.61
N THR A 190 -2.65 -7.02 12.07
CA THR A 190 -2.44 -7.81 13.30
C THR A 190 -3.28 -7.29 14.47
N ARG A 191 -3.40 -5.96 14.64
CA ARG A 191 -4.24 -5.34 15.67
C ARG A 191 -5.72 -5.75 15.60
N VAL A 192 -6.24 -5.91 14.39
CA VAL A 192 -7.64 -6.29 14.14
C VAL A 192 -7.82 -7.80 14.26
N LEU A 193 -6.87 -8.59 13.74
CA LEU A 193 -6.85 -10.05 13.90
C LEU A 193 -6.75 -10.51 15.35
N LEU A 194 -6.03 -9.77 16.21
CA LEU A 194 -5.94 -10.08 17.65
C LEU A 194 -7.30 -10.03 18.37
N ASN A 195 -8.32 -9.41 17.79
CA ASN A 195 -9.69 -9.44 18.35
C ASN A 195 -10.39 -10.80 18.15
N LEU A 196 -9.74 -11.78 17.49
CA LEU A 196 -10.18 -13.17 17.40
C LEU A 196 -9.65 -14.06 18.56
N PHE A 197 -8.71 -13.54 19.35
CA PHE A 197 -7.93 -14.29 20.34
C PHE A 197 -7.92 -13.58 21.70
N ASP A 198 -9.06 -13.61 22.40
CA ASP A 198 -9.22 -12.92 23.68
C ASP A 198 -8.18 -13.32 24.72
N GLU A 199 -7.77 -14.60 24.78
CA GLU A 199 -6.75 -15.09 25.69
C GLU A 199 -5.36 -14.51 25.39
N ALA A 200 -4.97 -14.47 24.11
CA ALA A 200 -3.73 -13.84 23.66
C ALA A 200 -3.74 -12.33 23.97
N LYS A 201 -4.86 -11.67 23.67
CA LYS A 201 -5.06 -10.23 23.91
C LYS A 201 -4.99 -9.89 25.40
N GLU A 202 -5.72 -10.62 26.25
CA GLU A 202 -5.66 -10.47 27.71
C GLU A 202 -4.23 -10.69 28.23
N PHE A 203 -3.52 -11.69 27.70
CA PHE A 203 -2.15 -11.94 28.09
C PHE A 203 -1.24 -10.74 27.79
N MET A 204 -1.24 -10.26 26.55
CA MET A 204 -0.33 -9.19 26.10
C MET A 204 -0.61 -7.84 26.78
N PHE A 205 -1.89 -7.48 26.95
CA PHE A 205 -2.27 -6.17 27.51
C PHE A 205 -2.37 -6.14 29.04
N THR A 206 -2.68 -7.28 29.69
CA THR A 206 -2.98 -7.33 31.13
C THR A 206 -2.08 -8.31 31.89
N LYS A 207 -2.11 -9.61 31.57
CA LYS A 207 -1.46 -10.64 32.41
C LYS A 207 0.05 -10.61 32.36
N ALA A 208 0.66 -10.24 31.23
CA ALA A 208 2.12 -10.17 31.09
C ALA A 208 2.79 -9.29 32.17
N LYS A 209 2.09 -8.26 32.67
CA LYS A 209 2.54 -7.39 33.76
C LYS A 209 2.48 -8.06 35.15
N ARG A 210 1.50 -8.94 35.36
CA ARG A 210 1.14 -9.53 36.67
C ARG A 210 1.77 -10.90 36.88
N GLU A 211 1.88 -11.69 35.82
CA GLU A 211 2.29 -13.11 35.87
C GLU A 211 3.79 -13.31 35.61
N GLY A 212 4.63 -12.29 35.81
CA GLY A 212 6.09 -12.43 35.70
C GLY A 212 6.65 -12.52 34.28
N ALA A 213 5.86 -12.28 33.22
CA ALA A 213 6.37 -12.18 31.85
C ALA A 213 6.97 -10.80 31.50
N ARG A 214 6.87 -9.82 32.43
CA ARG A 214 7.30 -8.42 32.25
C ARG A 214 8.72 -8.31 31.73
N ASP A 215 9.65 -9.10 32.27
CA ASP A 215 11.08 -9.00 31.94
C ASP A 215 11.39 -9.53 30.54
N LEU A 216 10.62 -10.52 30.06
CA LEU A 216 10.68 -11.00 28.68
C LEU A 216 10.26 -9.89 27.70
N PHE A 217 9.10 -9.27 27.95
CA PHE A 217 8.62 -8.15 27.12
C PHE A 217 9.53 -6.92 27.22
N GLN A 218 10.11 -6.61 28.38
CA GLN A 218 11.07 -5.52 28.50
C GLN A 218 12.36 -5.81 27.72
N SER A 219 12.82 -7.06 27.69
CA SER A 219 13.98 -7.49 26.91
C SER A 219 13.69 -7.44 25.39
N LEU A 220 12.53 -7.92 24.96
CA LEU A 220 12.06 -7.79 23.57
C LEU A 220 11.87 -6.33 23.16
N GLN A 221 11.38 -5.46 24.05
CA GLN A 221 11.25 -4.03 23.79
C GLN A 221 12.62 -3.35 23.61
N LYS A 222 13.64 -3.74 24.38
CA LYS A 222 15.02 -3.28 24.17
C LYS A 222 15.57 -3.72 22.81
N ILE A 223 15.38 -4.98 22.44
CA ILE A 223 15.76 -5.53 21.13
C ILE A 223 15.04 -4.78 20.00
N TYR A 224 13.72 -4.60 20.10
CA TYR A 224 12.93 -3.86 19.13
C TYR A 224 13.46 -2.43 18.96
N SER A 225 13.70 -1.70 20.05
CA SER A 225 14.24 -0.34 19.98
C SER A 225 15.64 -0.28 19.36
N ALA A 226 16.51 -1.26 19.65
CA ALA A 226 17.83 -1.35 19.04
C ALA A 226 17.77 -1.65 17.54
N LEU A 227 16.93 -2.60 17.13
CA LEU A 227 16.66 -2.92 15.72
C LEU A 227 16.10 -1.71 14.96
N GLN A 228 15.12 -1.00 15.52
CA GLN A 228 14.56 0.20 14.89
C GLN A 228 15.61 1.32 14.72
N GLU A 229 16.52 1.49 15.67
CA GLU A 229 17.62 2.46 15.58
C GLU A 229 18.67 2.03 14.53
N GLU A 230 18.98 0.74 14.44
CA GLU A 230 19.83 0.18 13.38
C GLU A 230 19.19 0.33 12.00
N HIS A 231 17.89 0.03 11.87
CA HIS A 231 17.09 0.23 10.66
C HIS A 231 17.04 1.71 10.28
N ARG A 232 16.82 2.62 11.23
CA ARG A 232 16.85 4.07 10.98
C ARG A 232 18.20 4.54 10.43
N LYS A 233 19.31 4.01 10.94
CA LYS A 233 20.67 4.29 10.43
C LYS A 233 20.93 3.66 9.06
N ALA A 234 20.43 2.45 8.81
CA ALA A 234 20.56 1.75 7.54
C ALA A 234 19.72 2.40 6.43
N LEU A 235 18.57 2.97 6.78
CA LEU A 235 17.64 3.67 5.88
C LEU A 235 17.92 5.17 5.77
N ALA A 236 18.91 5.70 6.48
CA ALA A 236 19.32 7.09 6.35
C ALA A 236 20.09 7.30 5.02
N PRO A 237 19.71 8.29 4.18
CA PRO A 237 20.51 8.64 3.02
C PRO A 237 21.85 9.27 3.43
N LEU A 238 22.83 9.15 2.55
CA LEU A 238 24.15 9.76 2.74
C LEU A 238 24.07 11.27 2.46
N THR A 239 24.15 12.08 3.51
CA THR A 239 24.07 13.55 3.48
C THR A 239 25.09 14.20 2.54
N VAL A 240 26.31 13.66 2.47
CA VAL A 240 27.36 14.11 1.52
C VAL A 240 26.92 14.10 0.06
N PHE A 241 25.95 13.24 -0.30
CA PHE A 241 25.29 13.29 -1.59
C PHE A 241 23.99 14.09 -1.51
N VAL A 242 23.05 13.79 -0.61
CA VAL A 242 21.70 14.39 -0.65
C VAL A 242 21.68 15.91 -0.38
N ASP A 243 22.57 16.41 0.48
CA ASP A 243 22.63 17.83 0.87
C ASP A 243 23.67 18.62 0.04
N SER A 244 24.35 17.96 -0.89
CA SER A 244 25.37 18.60 -1.74
C SER A 244 24.76 19.54 -2.77
N ILE A 245 25.43 20.70 -2.95
CA ILE A 245 25.09 21.74 -3.92
C ILE A 245 25.29 21.34 -5.39
N LEU A 246 25.87 20.16 -5.65
CA LEU A 246 26.09 19.68 -7.02
C LEU A 246 24.76 19.35 -7.73
N PRO A 247 24.68 19.49 -9.08
CA PRO A 247 23.51 19.07 -9.84
C PRO A 247 23.11 17.63 -9.53
N VAL A 248 21.81 17.35 -9.35
CA VAL A 248 21.33 16.03 -8.89
C VAL A 248 21.79 14.89 -9.81
N GLN A 249 21.83 15.12 -11.13
CA GLN A 249 22.35 14.16 -12.10
C GLN A 249 23.82 13.81 -11.86
N LYS A 250 24.68 14.79 -11.53
CA LYS A 250 26.08 14.50 -11.19
C LYS A 250 26.16 13.62 -9.94
N ARG A 251 25.39 13.97 -8.91
CA ARG A 251 25.34 13.21 -7.64
C ARG A 251 24.84 11.78 -7.84
N MET A 252 23.93 11.56 -8.81
CA MET A 252 23.49 10.23 -9.22
C MET A 252 24.60 9.42 -9.92
N VAL A 253 25.46 10.06 -10.73
CA VAL A 253 26.64 9.42 -11.33
C VAL A 253 27.67 9.09 -10.25
N ASP A 254 27.91 10.00 -9.31
CA ASP A 254 28.89 9.83 -8.22
C ASP A 254 28.57 8.66 -7.27
N ILE A 255 27.32 8.16 -7.24
CA ILE A 255 26.90 6.97 -6.46
C ILE A 255 26.68 5.71 -7.31
N LEU A 256 26.94 5.76 -8.62
CA LEU A 256 26.68 4.63 -9.52
C LEU A 256 27.72 3.51 -9.29
N PRO A 257 27.31 2.24 -9.08
CA PRO A 257 28.24 1.13 -8.97
C PRO A 257 29.08 0.92 -10.25
N PRO A 258 30.22 0.20 -10.17
CA PRO A 258 30.98 -0.18 -11.36
C PRO A 258 30.10 -0.92 -12.39
N LYS A 259 30.36 -0.75 -13.71
CA LYS A 259 29.54 -1.32 -14.79
C LYS A 259 29.21 -2.80 -14.58
N ALA A 260 30.20 -3.62 -14.21
CA ALA A 260 29.99 -5.06 -13.98
C ALA A 260 29.00 -5.39 -12.83
N VAL A 261 28.80 -4.47 -11.87
CA VAL A 261 27.74 -4.56 -10.86
C VAL A 261 26.40 -4.10 -11.45
N CYS A 262 26.40 -3.00 -12.20
CA CYS A 262 25.21 -2.51 -12.88
C CYS A 262 24.61 -3.52 -13.86
N ASP A 263 25.46 -4.19 -14.65
CA ASP A 263 25.06 -5.23 -15.61
C ASP A 263 24.25 -6.33 -14.91
N ARG A 264 24.80 -6.93 -13.84
CA ARG A 264 24.12 -7.98 -13.06
C ARG A 264 22.82 -7.50 -12.41
N LEU A 265 22.82 -6.30 -11.82
CA LEU A 265 21.63 -5.78 -11.14
C LEU A 265 20.50 -5.39 -12.11
N VAL A 266 20.84 -4.95 -13.33
CA VAL A 266 19.86 -4.75 -14.42
C VAL A 266 19.29 -6.08 -14.89
N ASP A 267 20.14 -7.11 -15.08
CA ASP A 267 19.67 -8.46 -15.44
C ASP A 267 18.82 -9.10 -14.34
N ALA A 268 19.17 -8.91 -13.06
CA ALA A 268 18.37 -9.32 -11.91
C ALA A 268 17.00 -8.61 -11.90
N TYR A 269 16.95 -7.30 -12.18
CA TYR A 269 15.68 -6.57 -12.31
C TYR A 269 14.81 -7.12 -13.44
N ILE A 270 15.37 -7.29 -14.65
CA ILE A 270 14.63 -7.73 -15.84
C ILE A 270 14.09 -9.16 -15.65
N SER A 271 14.89 -10.06 -15.09
CA SER A 271 14.51 -11.47 -14.88
C SER A 271 13.57 -11.74 -13.71
N THR A 272 13.26 -10.74 -12.87
CA THR A 272 12.43 -10.92 -11.66
C THR A 272 11.24 -9.95 -11.55
N SER A 273 11.49 -8.65 -11.66
CA SER A 273 10.49 -7.60 -11.43
C SER A 273 9.72 -7.28 -12.71
N GLU A 274 10.44 -7.11 -13.83
CA GLU A 274 9.87 -6.61 -15.07
C GLU A 274 8.75 -7.53 -15.58
N GLY A 275 8.94 -8.86 -15.57
CA GLY A 275 7.98 -9.83 -16.13
C GLY A 275 6.52 -9.69 -15.66
N LEU A 276 6.28 -9.20 -14.43
CA LEU A 276 4.94 -8.90 -13.92
C LEU A 276 4.66 -7.39 -13.87
N TYR A 277 5.58 -6.62 -13.28
CA TYR A 277 5.49 -5.16 -13.19
C TYR A 277 6.28 -4.54 -14.34
N ARG A 278 5.73 -4.72 -15.55
CA ARG A 278 6.28 -4.21 -16.80
C ARG A 278 6.25 -2.67 -16.80
N VAL A 279 7.41 -2.03 -16.64
CA VAL A 279 7.55 -0.56 -16.63
C VAL A 279 8.34 -0.07 -17.84
N ILE A 280 9.27 -0.87 -18.35
CA ILE A 280 10.15 -0.53 -19.47
C ILE A 280 9.98 -1.49 -20.64
N HIS A 281 10.61 -1.15 -21.75
CA HIS A 281 10.83 -2.07 -22.85
C HIS A 281 12.31 -2.49 -22.82
N ALA A 282 12.57 -3.77 -22.52
CA ALA A 282 13.90 -4.22 -22.15
C ALA A 282 14.96 -4.02 -23.27
N PRO A 283 14.69 -4.34 -24.55
CA PRO A 283 15.64 -4.12 -25.65
C PRO A 283 16.06 -2.65 -25.77
N THR A 284 15.11 -1.73 -25.88
CA THR A 284 15.40 -0.29 -26.01
C THR A 284 16.06 0.31 -24.76
N PHE A 285 15.79 -0.24 -23.57
CA PHE A 285 16.54 0.18 -22.37
C PHE A 285 17.98 -0.34 -22.40
N ARG A 286 18.23 -1.56 -22.88
CA ARG A 286 19.60 -2.10 -23.04
C ARG A 286 20.39 -1.28 -24.06
N GLU A 287 19.77 -0.81 -25.14
CA GLU A 287 20.37 0.13 -26.09
C GLU A 287 20.75 1.46 -25.44
N GLU A 288 19.83 2.09 -24.69
CA GLU A 288 20.11 3.35 -23.96
C GLU A 288 21.19 3.15 -22.88
N TYR A 289 21.20 1.99 -22.22
CA TYR A 289 22.20 1.61 -21.22
C TYR A 289 23.60 1.41 -21.80
N GLU A 290 23.72 0.69 -22.91
CA GLU A 290 25.02 0.53 -23.59
C GLU A 290 25.50 1.85 -24.20
N ALA A 291 24.59 2.68 -24.72
CA ALA A 291 24.92 4.03 -25.17
C ALA A 291 25.49 4.90 -24.03
N TYR A 292 24.93 4.82 -22.82
CA TYR A 292 25.43 5.52 -21.64
C TYR A 292 26.87 5.14 -21.30
N TRP A 293 27.19 3.84 -21.27
CA TRP A 293 28.56 3.37 -20.97
C TRP A 293 29.56 3.68 -22.09
N GLN A 294 29.09 3.83 -23.33
CA GLN A 294 29.87 4.37 -24.45
C GLN A 294 30.03 5.90 -24.41
N SER A 295 29.65 6.56 -23.31
CA SER A 295 29.69 8.02 -23.14
C SER A 295 28.86 8.80 -24.16
N LYS A 296 27.83 8.17 -24.76
CA LYS A 296 26.85 8.85 -25.62
C LYS A 296 25.81 9.56 -24.75
N ARG A 297 25.18 10.60 -25.32
CA ARG A 297 24.15 11.38 -24.64
C ARG A 297 22.84 10.58 -24.56
N CYS A 298 22.42 10.26 -23.34
CA CYS A 298 21.13 9.61 -23.06
C CYS A 298 20.07 10.64 -22.61
N THR A 299 18.84 10.19 -22.36
CA THR A 299 17.77 11.07 -21.86
C THR A 299 18.01 11.49 -20.40
N ASP A 300 17.53 12.68 -20.01
CA ASP A 300 17.64 13.15 -18.60
C ASP A 300 16.93 12.20 -17.62
N GLY A 301 15.93 11.45 -18.09
CA GLY A 301 15.19 10.42 -17.34
C GLY A 301 15.85 9.04 -17.33
N PHE A 302 16.96 8.80 -18.03
CA PHE A 302 17.67 7.51 -18.02
C PHE A 302 18.22 7.16 -16.64
N LEU A 303 19.10 8.01 -16.10
CA LEU A 303 19.83 7.73 -14.87
C LEU A 303 18.92 7.55 -13.63
N PRO A 304 17.81 8.31 -13.47
CA PRO A 304 16.82 8.04 -12.43
C PRO A 304 16.16 6.66 -12.54
N ARG A 305 15.79 6.22 -13.77
CA ARG A 305 15.21 4.89 -14.02
C ARG A 305 16.23 3.79 -13.73
N LEU A 306 17.46 3.93 -14.25
CA LEU A 306 18.56 3.00 -13.98
C LEU A 306 18.81 2.84 -12.48
N LEU A 307 18.97 3.93 -11.73
CA LEU A 307 19.18 3.85 -10.28
C LEU A 307 18.05 3.08 -9.58
N CYS A 308 16.79 3.29 -9.93
CA CYS A 308 15.69 2.55 -9.32
C CYS A 308 15.70 1.06 -9.71
N MET A 309 16.02 0.71 -10.96
CA MET A 309 16.17 -0.67 -11.41
C MET A 309 17.30 -1.38 -10.64
N LEU A 310 18.46 -0.73 -10.46
CA LEU A 310 19.56 -1.25 -9.64
C LEU A 310 19.13 -1.49 -8.19
N CYS A 311 18.34 -0.57 -7.62
CA CYS A 311 17.82 -0.68 -6.24
C CYS A 311 16.81 -1.81 -6.06
N ILE A 312 16.05 -2.16 -7.10
CA ILE A 312 15.12 -3.29 -7.09
C ILE A 312 15.91 -4.60 -7.30
N GLY A 313 16.79 -4.63 -8.30
CA GLY A 313 17.65 -5.78 -8.61
C GLY A 313 18.54 -6.22 -7.45
N SER A 314 19.09 -5.29 -6.67
CA SER A 314 19.94 -5.64 -5.52
C SER A 314 19.21 -6.45 -4.46
N ARG A 315 17.89 -6.24 -4.27
CA ARG A 315 17.07 -7.01 -3.34
C ARG A 315 16.87 -8.47 -3.74
N PHE A 316 17.18 -8.84 -4.99
CA PHE A 316 17.15 -10.21 -5.48
C PHE A 316 18.53 -10.90 -5.47
N GLU A 317 19.65 -10.17 -5.36
CA GLU A 317 21.01 -10.74 -5.27
C GLU A 317 21.62 -10.74 -3.84
N THR A 318 21.25 -9.82 -2.94
CA THR A 318 22.06 -9.56 -1.73
C THR A 318 21.77 -10.47 -0.54
N LYS A 319 22.60 -11.50 -0.39
CA LYS A 319 22.59 -12.53 0.68
C LYS A 319 22.86 -12.03 2.11
N LYS A 320 22.98 -10.71 2.34
CA LYS A 320 23.49 -10.12 3.61
C LYS A 320 22.67 -8.93 4.15
N GLY A 321 21.52 -8.64 3.55
CA GLY A 321 20.64 -7.55 3.98
C GLY A 321 21.20 -6.14 3.76
N LEU A 322 20.37 -5.15 4.08
CA LEU A 322 20.56 -3.72 3.75
C LEU A 322 21.85 -3.09 4.31
N LEU A 323 22.42 -3.65 5.37
CA LEU A 323 23.61 -3.11 6.04
C LEU A 323 24.91 -3.37 5.28
N HIS A 324 24.97 -4.44 4.48
CA HIS A 324 26.18 -4.87 3.77
C HIS A 324 26.23 -4.37 2.29
N ASP A 325 25.17 -3.73 1.80
CA ASP A 325 25.12 -3.14 0.45
C ASP A 325 26.13 -1.99 0.23
N ARG A 326 26.71 -1.44 1.30
CA ARG A 326 27.54 -0.23 1.29
C ARG A 326 28.89 -0.36 0.56
N SER A 327 29.43 -1.57 0.37
CA SER A 327 30.79 -1.76 -0.16
C SER A 327 30.85 -2.11 -1.65
N ASN A 328 29.91 -2.92 -2.15
CA ASN A 328 29.97 -3.49 -3.51
C ASN A 328 28.66 -3.28 -4.33
N GLY A 329 27.67 -2.56 -3.79
CA GLY A 329 26.33 -2.43 -4.37
C GLY A 329 25.84 -0.98 -4.47
N VAL A 330 24.55 -0.80 -4.76
CA VAL A 330 23.89 0.51 -4.79
C VAL A 330 23.38 0.90 -3.39
N HIS A 331 23.71 2.09 -2.90
CA HIS A 331 23.20 2.57 -1.61
C HIS A 331 21.76 3.07 -1.75
N ILE A 332 20.81 2.14 -1.62
CA ILE A 332 19.40 2.35 -2.00
C ILE A 332 18.76 3.60 -1.37
N PRO A 333 18.93 3.91 -0.06
CA PRO A 333 18.32 5.12 0.52
C PRO A 333 18.82 6.42 -0.11
N THR A 334 20.08 6.46 -0.54
CA THR A 334 20.65 7.64 -1.23
C THR A 334 20.15 7.72 -2.66
N ALA A 335 20.15 6.60 -3.39
CA ALA A 335 19.63 6.55 -4.76
C ALA A 335 18.16 6.97 -4.82
N THR A 336 17.31 6.42 -3.94
CA THR A 336 15.89 6.77 -3.87
C THR A 336 15.65 8.23 -3.45
N ALA A 337 16.45 8.78 -2.54
CA ALA A 337 16.39 10.21 -2.18
C ALA A 337 16.82 11.14 -3.34
N LEU A 338 17.87 10.80 -4.09
CA LEU A 338 18.30 11.57 -5.26
C LEU A 338 17.26 11.51 -6.39
N VAL A 339 16.65 10.34 -6.64
CA VAL A 339 15.56 10.22 -7.64
C VAL A 339 14.34 11.05 -7.24
N ARG A 340 13.97 11.05 -5.95
CA ARG A 340 12.93 11.94 -5.42
C ARG A 340 13.27 13.41 -5.65
N SER A 341 14.49 13.83 -5.30
CA SER A 341 14.97 15.21 -5.54
C SER A 341 14.97 15.60 -7.03
N TRP A 342 15.17 14.67 -7.95
CA TRP A 342 15.07 14.91 -9.40
C TRP A 342 13.61 15.08 -9.85
N LEU A 343 12.72 14.19 -9.40
CA LEU A 343 11.27 14.25 -9.67
C LEU A 343 10.65 15.56 -9.17
N ASP A 344 10.98 15.97 -7.93
CA ASP A 344 10.47 17.19 -7.31
C ASP A 344 11.02 18.47 -8.00
N ALA A 345 12.07 18.35 -8.82
CA ALA A 345 12.67 19.42 -9.61
C ALA A 345 12.09 19.56 -11.05
N LEU A 346 11.32 18.59 -11.54
CA LEU A 346 10.77 18.60 -12.90
C LEU A 346 9.77 19.74 -13.14
N ARG A 347 9.80 20.38 -14.32
CA ARG A 347 8.90 21.50 -14.66
C ARG A 347 8.35 21.40 -16.08
N GLY A 348 7.18 22.00 -16.31
CA GLY A 348 6.57 22.12 -17.64
C GLY A 348 6.37 20.76 -18.31
N LYS A 349 6.89 20.60 -19.54
CA LYS A 349 6.73 19.37 -20.34
C LYS A 349 7.27 18.10 -19.67
N GLN A 350 8.27 18.22 -18.80
CA GLN A 350 8.85 17.07 -18.10
C GLN A 350 7.85 16.36 -17.15
N LEU A 351 6.84 17.07 -16.68
CA LEU A 351 5.80 16.54 -15.79
C LEU A 351 4.78 15.63 -16.51
N VAL A 352 4.81 15.59 -17.84
CA VAL A 352 3.95 14.75 -18.69
C VAL A 352 4.78 13.84 -19.61
N ASP A 353 6.05 13.63 -19.27
CA ASP A 353 6.95 12.70 -19.96
C ASP A 353 6.78 11.27 -19.42
N VAL A 354 6.75 10.28 -20.31
CA VAL A 354 6.61 8.86 -19.94
C VAL A 354 7.82 8.38 -19.12
N THR A 355 9.02 8.89 -19.37
CA THR A 355 10.21 8.54 -18.59
C THR A 355 10.14 9.05 -17.14
N SER A 356 9.50 10.19 -16.90
CA SER A 356 9.19 10.70 -15.55
C SER A 356 8.18 9.81 -14.82
N LEU A 357 7.14 9.34 -15.52
CA LEU A 357 6.16 8.39 -14.96
C LEU A 357 6.81 7.03 -14.65
N GLN A 358 7.65 6.51 -15.54
CA GLN A 358 8.45 5.31 -15.29
C GLN A 358 9.33 5.49 -14.04
N ALA A 359 10.00 6.64 -13.89
CA ALA A 359 10.83 6.92 -12.72
C ALA A 359 10.02 6.99 -11.40
N GLU A 360 8.81 7.56 -11.40
CA GLU A 360 7.91 7.52 -10.24
C GLU A 360 7.51 6.09 -9.85
N VAL A 361 7.09 5.28 -10.83
CA VAL A 361 6.67 3.88 -10.60
C VAL A 361 7.82 3.03 -10.09
N LEU A 362 9.01 3.13 -10.71
CA LEU A 362 10.21 2.41 -10.28
C LEU A 362 10.69 2.87 -8.90
N LEU A 363 10.66 4.17 -8.60
CA LEU A 363 11.03 4.69 -7.29
C LEU A 363 10.10 4.15 -6.20
N LEU A 364 8.79 4.17 -6.43
CA LEU A 364 7.83 3.59 -5.49
C LEU A 364 8.10 2.09 -5.30
N HIS A 365 8.36 1.35 -6.38
CA HIS A 365 8.65 -0.08 -6.27
C HIS A 365 9.93 -0.34 -5.47
N ALA A 366 11.01 0.41 -5.72
CA ALA A 366 12.25 0.32 -4.96
C ALA A 366 12.01 0.58 -3.45
N GLN A 367 11.27 1.63 -3.10
CA GLN A 367 10.94 1.96 -1.72
C GLN A 367 10.14 0.85 -1.01
N ARG A 368 9.16 0.23 -1.70
CA ARG A 368 8.37 -0.90 -1.19
C ARG A 368 9.22 -2.14 -0.85
N MET A 369 10.28 -2.41 -1.62
CA MET A 369 11.15 -3.59 -1.43
C MET A 369 12.12 -3.48 -0.23
N ILE A 370 12.09 -2.36 0.49
CA ILE A 370 12.99 -2.04 1.60
C ILE A 370 12.19 -1.82 2.90
N ALA A 371 11.23 -0.90 2.86
CA ALA A 371 10.50 -0.44 4.03
C ALA A 371 9.02 -0.23 3.62
N PRO A 372 8.24 -1.31 3.43
CA PRO A 372 6.88 -1.24 2.92
C PRO A 372 5.95 -0.53 3.92
N ARG A 373 5.72 0.77 3.69
CA ARG A 373 4.74 1.59 4.41
C ARG A 373 3.45 1.65 3.58
N TYR A 374 2.60 0.62 3.67
CA TYR A 374 1.43 0.45 2.79
C TYR A 374 0.54 1.72 2.67
N GLN A 375 0.26 2.45 3.77
CA GLN A 375 -0.56 3.68 3.74
C GLN A 375 0.10 4.84 2.97
N ASN A 376 1.41 5.03 3.12
CA ASN A 376 2.17 6.02 2.34
C ASN A 376 2.22 5.61 0.87
N THR A 377 2.44 4.31 0.63
CA THR A 377 2.48 3.69 -0.70
C THR A 377 1.14 3.86 -1.43
N TRP A 378 0.01 3.68 -0.74
CA TRP A 378 -1.34 3.88 -1.26
C TRP A 378 -1.57 5.34 -1.67
N THR A 379 -1.19 6.28 -0.78
CA THR A 379 -1.29 7.72 -1.06
C THR A 379 -0.49 8.11 -2.31
N GLN A 380 0.72 7.57 -2.46
CA GLN A 380 1.60 7.82 -3.60
C GLN A 380 1.10 7.12 -4.89
N LEU A 381 0.52 5.92 -4.82
CA LEU A 381 -0.17 5.28 -5.95
C LEU A 381 -1.38 6.08 -6.43
N GLY A 382 -2.13 6.71 -5.52
CA GLY A 382 -3.17 7.66 -5.88
C GLY A 382 -2.63 8.87 -6.67
N PHE A 383 -1.46 9.38 -6.32
CA PHE A 383 -0.77 10.44 -7.08
C PHE A 383 -0.30 9.94 -8.46
N ILE A 384 0.41 8.81 -8.52
CA ILE A 384 0.92 8.21 -9.76
C ILE A 384 -0.23 7.88 -10.73
N SER A 385 -1.33 7.33 -10.21
CA SER A 385 -2.54 7.04 -11.01
C SER A 385 -3.11 8.30 -11.64
N ARG A 386 -3.23 9.40 -10.88
CA ARG A 386 -3.68 10.70 -11.41
C ARG A 386 -2.71 11.28 -12.44
N MET A 387 -1.40 11.11 -12.25
CA MET A 387 -0.38 11.52 -13.22
C MET A 387 -0.51 10.75 -14.54
N ALA A 388 -0.64 9.42 -14.47
CA ALA A 388 -0.90 8.57 -15.63
C ALA A 388 -2.24 8.91 -16.32
N MET A 389 -3.29 9.25 -15.56
CA MET A 389 -4.56 9.72 -16.12
C MET A 389 -4.43 11.06 -16.84
N THR A 390 -3.66 12.01 -16.27
CA THR A 390 -3.35 13.31 -16.90
C THR A 390 -2.61 13.14 -18.22
N MET A 391 -1.74 12.13 -18.30
CA MET A 391 -1.02 11.74 -19.51
C MET A 391 -1.85 10.85 -20.46
N GLY A 392 -3.12 10.56 -20.12
CA GLY A 392 -4.06 9.80 -20.95
C GLY A 392 -3.84 8.27 -21.00
N LEU A 393 -3.11 7.66 -20.06
CA LEU A 393 -2.84 6.20 -20.09
C LEU A 393 -4.07 5.34 -19.76
N HIS A 394 -5.09 5.94 -19.14
CA HIS A 394 -6.38 5.29 -18.84
C HIS A 394 -7.29 5.10 -20.06
N ARG A 395 -6.95 5.69 -21.21
CA ARG A 395 -7.66 5.54 -22.49
C ARG A 395 -6.93 4.58 -23.39
N ASP A 396 -7.65 3.80 -24.21
CA ASP A 396 -6.93 2.90 -25.12
C ASP A 396 -6.23 3.72 -26.20
N PRO A 397 -4.94 3.46 -26.48
CA PRO A 397 -4.22 4.19 -27.52
C PRO A 397 -4.87 4.16 -28.90
N THR A 398 -5.72 3.16 -29.23
CA THR A 398 -6.47 3.12 -30.50
C THR A 398 -7.52 4.24 -30.64
N GLU A 399 -7.86 4.95 -29.55
CA GLU A 399 -8.67 6.17 -29.59
C GLU A 399 -7.90 7.37 -30.21
N PHE A 400 -6.57 7.27 -30.39
CA PHE A 400 -5.69 8.37 -30.82
C PHE A 400 -4.76 7.95 -31.97
N SER A 401 -5.05 8.41 -33.20
CA SER A 401 -4.28 8.06 -34.40
C SER A 401 -2.82 8.55 -34.43
N GLN A 402 -2.43 9.43 -33.50
CA GLN A 402 -1.06 9.96 -33.40
C GLN A 402 -0.11 9.06 -32.58
N ILE A 403 -0.63 8.01 -31.92
CA ILE A 403 0.19 7.11 -31.08
C ILE A 403 0.62 5.91 -31.93
N THR A 404 1.94 5.71 -32.09
CA THR A 404 2.47 4.54 -32.83
C THR A 404 2.18 3.23 -32.08
N PRO A 405 2.09 2.06 -32.76
CA PRO A 405 1.80 0.79 -32.11
C PRO A 405 2.78 0.42 -30.99
N PHE A 406 4.06 0.74 -31.17
CA PHE A 406 5.09 0.58 -30.13
C PHE A 406 4.78 1.38 -28.86
N VAL A 407 4.47 2.67 -29.01
CA VAL A 407 4.17 3.55 -27.87
C VAL A 407 2.81 3.17 -27.25
N ALA A 408 1.85 2.76 -28.07
CA ALA A 408 0.56 2.25 -27.62
C ALA A 408 0.72 1.05 -26.68
N GLU A 409 1.50 0.05 -27.09
CA GLU A 409 1.63 -1.17 -26.30
C GLU A 409 2.40 -0.94 -24.99
N ASN A 410 3.46 -0.14 -25.04
CA ASN A 410 4.19 0.27 -23.82
C ASN A 410 3.33 1.10 -22.86
N ARG A 411 2.38 1.91 -23.36
CA ARG A 411 1.40 2.62 -22.53
C ARG A 411 0.39 1.67 -21.88
N ARG A 412 -0.03 0.59 -22.56
CA ARG A 412 -0.85 -0.49 -21.94
C ARG A 412 -0.08 -1.20 -20.85
N LYS A 413 1.14 -1.67 -21.14
CA LYS A 413 2.04 -2.33 -20.17
C LYS A 413 2.20 -1.46 -18.90
N LEU A 414 2.51 -0.17 -19.06
CA LEU A 414 2.68 0.75 -17.92
C LEU A 414 1.38 1.05 -17.16
N TRP A 415 0.25 1.23 -17.86
CA TRP A 415 -1.06 1.44 -17.22
C TRP A 415 -1.46 0.26 -16.33
N PHE A 416 -1.37 -0.97 -16.85
CA PHE A 416 -1.75 -2.15 -16.09
C PHE A 416 -0.79 -2.44 -14.92
N THR A 417 0.51 -2.11 -15.03
CA THR A 417 1.42 -2.12 -13.87
C THR A 417 0.94 -1.18 -12.76
N ILE A 418 0.52 0.05 -13.10
CA ILE A 418 0.07 1.02 -12.10
C ILE A 418 -1.21 0.55 -11.39
N VAL A 419 -2.23 0.12 -12.14
CA VAL A 419 -3.52 -0.30 -11.55
C VAL A 419 -3.38 -1.61 -10.76
N ASP A 420 -2.52 -2.54 -11.18
CA ASP A 420 -2.28 -3.79 -10.47
C ASP A 420 -1.45 -3.57 -9.18
N MET A 421 -0.47 -2.64 -9.20
CA MET A 421 0.19 -2.18 -7.97
C MET A 421 -0.79 -1.47 -7.02
N ASP A 422 -1.69 -0.64 -7.54
CA ASP A 422 -2.75 0.03 -6.76
C ASP A 422 -3.64 -1.01 -6.06
N LEU A 423 -4.13 -2.03 -6.78
CA LEU A 423 -4.94 -3.10 -6.19
C LEU A 423 -4.22 -3.88 -5.09
N HIS A 424 -2.95 -4.26 -5.31
CA HIS A 424 -2.16 -4.94 -4.29
C HIS A 424 -2.08 -4.10 -3.00
N VAL A 425 -1.78 -2.81 -3.12
CA VAL A 425 -1.59 -1.92 -1.96
C VAL A 425 -2.93 -1.54 -1.31
N ALA A 426 -3.97 -1.32 -2.10
CA ALA A 426 -5.35 -1.05 -1.66
C ALA A 426 -5.89 -2.21 -0.81
N LEU A 427 -5.73 -3.46 -1.27
CA LEU A 427 -6.05 -4.66 -0.49
C LEU A 427 -5.25 -4.71 0.82
N GLY A 428 -3.94 -4.46 0.79
CA GLY A 428 -3.09 -4.43 1.98
C GLY A 428 -3.55 -3.43 3.06
N CYS A 429 -4.05 -2.26 2.66
CA CYS A 429 -4.62 -1.26 3.57
C CYS A 429 -6.11 -1.47 3.91
N ASN A 430 -6.82 -2.33 3.18
CA ASN A 430 -8.29 -2.36 3.09
C ASN A 430 -8.88 -0.98 2.78
N LEU A 431 -8.33 -0.34 1.74
CA LEU A 431 -8.79 0.93 1.18
C LEU A 431 -9.26 0.73 -0.27
N PRO A 432 -10.08 1.63 -0.81
CA PRO A 432 -10.49 1.55 -2.21
C PRO A 432 -9.31 1.77 -3.17
N ASN A 433 -9.46 1.25 -4.37
CA ASN A 433 -8.59 1.57 -5.50
C ASN A 433 -8.67 3.06 -5.88
N ALA A 434 -7.59 3.57 -6.46
CA ALA A 434 -7.56 4.92 -7.04
C ALA A 434 -8.46 5.08 -8.28
N VAL A 435 -8.74 3.97 -8.98
CA VAL A 435 -9.56 3.88 -10.19
C VAL A 435 -10.47 2.65 -10.08
N ARG A 436 -11.74 2.76 -10.48
CA ARG A 436 -12.70 1.64 -10.48
C ARG A 436 -12.81 0.96 -11.84
N VAL A 437 -13.36 -0.26 -11.84
CA VAL A 437 -13.76 -0.95 -13.06
C VAL A 437 -14.79 -0.09 -13.82
N GLY A 438 -14.53 0.16 -15.10
CA GLY A 438 -15.37 1.01 -15.96
C GLY A 438 -14.99 2.50 -15.99
N GLU A 439 -14.05 2.97 -15.15
CA GLU A 439 -13.53 4.36 -15.21
C GLU A 439 -12.40 4.53 -16.25
N TYR A 440 -11.96 3.44 -16.91
CA TYR A 440 -10.91 3.42 -17.93
C TYR A 440 -11.31 2.55 -19.14
N THR A 441 -10.78 2.87 -20.32
CA THR A 441 -11.03 2.14 -21.59
C THR A 441 -9.79 1.41 -22.13
N CYS A 442 -8.61 1.68 -21.56
CA CYS A 442 -7.34 1.03 -21.91
C CYS A 442 -7.43 -0.50 -21.83
N ARG A 443 -7.17 -1.18 -22.95
CA ARG A 443 -7.28 -2.65 -23.06
C ARG A 443 -6.03 -3.35 -22.49
N PRO A 444 -6.15 -4.61 -22.02
CA PRO A 444 -4.99 -5.40 -21.61
C PRO A 444 -3.89 -5.45 -22.67
N PRO A 445 -2.59 -5.50 -22.26
CA PRO A 445 -1.49 -5.73 -23.19
C PRO A 445 -1.58 -7.12 -23.84
N ARG A 446 -1.00 -7.27 -25.03
CA ARG A 446 -0.91 -8.53 -25.77
C ARG A 446 0.17 -9.44 -25.18
N ASN A 447 -0.05 -10.75 -25.26
CA ASN A 447 0.96 -11.74 -24.93
C ASN A 447 2.00 -11.80 -26.07
N LEU A 448 3.10 -11.08 -25.92
CA LEU A 448 4.17 -10.89 -26.92
C LEU A 448 5.55 -10.88 -26.24
N ASN A 449 6.58 -11.33 -26.95
CA ASN A 449 7.96 -11.10 -26.54
C ASN A 449 8.32 -9.62 -26.73
N ASP A 450 9.30 -9.11 -25.99
CA ASP A 450 9.80 -7.75 -26.20
C ASP A 450 10.55 -7.62 -27.53
N GLU A 451 11.32 -8.64 -27.94
CA GLU A 451 12.03 -8.64 -29.23
C GLU A 451 11.07 -8.59 -30.45
N ASP A 452 9.78 -8.89 -30.27
CA ASP A 452 8.75 -8.77 -31.32
C ASP A 452 8.25 -7.31 -31.50
N ILE A 453 8.67 -6.36 -30.64
CA ILE A 453 8.11 -5.01 -30.50
C ILE A 453 9.23 -3.95 -30.66
N TYR A 454 9.15 -3.10 -31.68
CA TYR A 454 10.22 -2.13 -32.00
C TYR A 454 9.68 -0.74 -32.38
N PRO A 455 10.44 0.35 -32.16
CA PRO A 455 9.93 1.73 -32.25
C PRO A 455 9.21 2.12 -33.54
N ASP A 456 9.78 1.72 -34.69
CA ASP A 456 9.30 2.10 -36.03
C ASP A 456 8.25 1.14 -36.61
N MET A 457 7.67 0.26 -35.80
CA MET A 457 6.66 -0.70 -36.26
C MET A 457 5.35 -0.02 -36.69
N THR A 458 4.78 -0.44 -37.83
CA THR A 458 3.52 0.10 -38.38
C THR A 458 2.28 -0.64 -37.89
N GLU A 459 2.41 -1.90 -37.49
CA GLU A 459 1.35 -2.73 -36.93
C GLU A 459 1.91 -3.60 -35.79
N LEU A 460 1.08 -3.88 -34.77
CA LEU A 460 1.46 -4.73 -33.64
C LEU A 460 1.16 -6.21 -33.97
N PRO A 461 2.09 -7.16 -33.75
CA PRO A 461 1.88 -8.59 -34.00
C PRO A 461 0.66 -9.16 -33.25
N PRO A 462 -0.02 -10.18 -33.80
CA PRO A 462 -1.15 -10.82 -33.13
C PRO A 462 -0.73 -11.37 -31.75
N SER A 463 -1.59 -11.20 -30.74
CA SER A 463 -1.31 -11.76 -29.40
C SER A 463 -1.17 -13.27 -29.49
N ARG A 464 -0.13 -13.83 -28.88
CA ARG A 464 -0.01 -15.27 -28.71
C ARG A 464 -1.10 -15.79 -27.73
N PRO A 465 -1.53 -17.05 -27.85
CA PRO A 465 -2.35 -17.72 -26.83
C PRO A 465 -1.72 -17.62 -25.43
N ILE A 466 -2.53 -17.51 -24.37
CA ILE A 466 -2.02 -17.19 -23.02
C ILE A 466 -1.25 -18.34 -22.36
N ASP A 467 -1.47 -19.56 -22.83
CA ASP A 467 -0.72 -20.79 -22.50
C ASP A 467 0.67 -20.84 -23.14
N GLN A 468 0.97 -19.97 -24.12
CA GLN A 468 2.31 -19.83 -24.69
C GLN A 468 3.13 -18.80 -23.92
N TYR A 469 4.32 -19.22 -23.50
CA TYR A 469 5.29 -18.36 -22.79
C TYR A 469 5.75 -17.19 -23.66
N THR A 470 5.76 -15.99 -23.05
CA THR A 470 6.41 -14.77 -23.56
C THR A 470 6.85 -13.89 -22.39
N ASP A 471 7.69 -12.88 -22.68
CA ASP A 471 8.11 -11.84 -21.72
C ASP A 471 6.94 -11.02 -21.12
N THR A 472 5.75 -11.09 -21.73
CA THR A 472 4.54 -10.38 -21.29
C THR A 472 3.47 -11.33 -20.71
N GLN A 473 3.67 -12.66 -20.70
CA GLN A 473 2.64 -13.65 -20.35
C GLN A 473 2.01 -13.43 -18.96
N MET A 474 2.85 -13.24 -17.94
CA MET A 474 2.38 -12.99 -16.56
C MET A 474 1.52 -11.72 -16.49
N GLN A 475 1.98 -10.62 -17.08
CA GLN A 475 1.25 -9.35 -17.07
C GLN A 475 -0.04 -9.45 -17.89
N ALA A 476 -0.01 -10.10 -19.06
CA ALA A 476 -1.20 -10.30 -19.89
C ALA A 476 -2.28 -11.09 -19.12
N TYR A 477 -1.92 -12.15 -18.40
CA TYR A 477 -2.86 -12.87 -17.55
C TYR A 477 -3.36 -12.02 -16.37
N ALA A 478 -2.46 -11.31 -15.67
CA ALA A 478 -2.83 -10.42 -14.58
C ALA A 478 -3.80 -9.32 -15.04
N ALA A 479 -3.55 -8.70 -16.19
CA ALA A 479 -4.39 -7.66 -16.78
C ALA A 479 -5.80 -8.17 -17.16
N ASN A 480 -5.89 -9.35 -17.77
CA ASN A 480 -7.18 -9.94 -18.14
C ASN A 480 -8.01 -10.38 -16.91
N THR A 481 -7.36 -10.78 -15.82
CA THR A 481 -8.04 -11.16 -14.56
C THR A 481 -8.35 -9.99 -13.63
N LEU A 482 -7.75 -8.81 -13.87
CA LEU A 482 -7.84 -7.63 -13.01
C LEU A 482 -9.28 -7.22 -12.64
N PRO A 483 -10.29 -7.21 -13.53
CA PRO A 483 -11.65 -6.79 -13.17
C PRO A 483 -12.28 -7.62 -12.04
N TRP A 484 -12.07 -8.94 -12.03
CA TRP A 484 -12.58 -9.82 -10.97
C TRP A 484 -11.87 -9.58 -9.64
N ARG A 485 -10.55 -9.34 -9.69
CA ARG A 485 -9.71 -9.05 -8.53
C ARG A 485 -10.05 -7.67 -7.93
N MET A 486 -10.40 -6.68 -8.76
CA MET A 486 -10.91 -5.37 -8.33
C MET A 486 -12.32 -5.47 -7.74
N ARG A 487 -13.22 -6.29 -8.30
CA ARG A 487 -14.58 -6.49 -7.77
C ARG A 487 -14.58 -7.08 -6.35
N ALA A 488 -13.60 -7.92 -6.03
CA ALA A 488 -13.38 -8.36 -4.64
C ALA A 488 -13.03 -7.20 -3.70
N ASN A 489 -12.16 -6.26 -4.12
CA ASN A 489 -11.84 -5.08 -3.31
C ASN A 489 -13.04 -4.13 -3.16
N ASP A 490 -13.85 -3.96 -4.21
CA ASP A 490 -15.10 -3.19 -4.14
C ASP A 490 -16.04 -3.74 -3.06
N ILE A 491 -16.30 -5.05 -3.05
CA ILE A 491 -17.11 -5.73 -2.01
C ILE A 491 -16.53 -5.49 -0.61
N ILE A 492 -15.21 -5.61 -0.43
CA ILE A 492 -14.53 -5.36 0.85
C ILE A 492 -14.72 -3.91 1.32
N CYS A 493 -14.69 -2.94 0.41
CA CYS A 493 -14.93 -1.53 0.74
C CYS A 493 -16.40 -1.22 1.08
N ARG A 494 -17.35 -2.10 0.75
CA ARG A 494 -18.80 -1.91 1.02
C ARG A 494 -19.45 -3.03 1.84
N LEU A 495 -18.69 -3.74 2.68
CA LEU A 495 -19.19 -4.87 3.50
C LEU A 495 -20.52 -4.59 4.21
N ASP A 496 -20.72 -3.37 4.74
CA ASP A 496 -21.95 -2.95 5.42
C ASP A 496 -23.22 -2.95 4.54
N THR A 497 -23.07 -3.08 3.22
CA THR A 497 -24.15 -3.16 2.23
C THR A 497 -24.52 -4.59 1.85
N ILE A 498 -23.72 -5.60 2.23
CA ILE A 498 -23.91 -6.99 1.84
C ILE A 498 -25.01 -7.64 2.69
N THR A 499 -26.04 -8.15 2.02
CA THR A 499 -27.22 -8.78 2.66
C THR A 499 -27.28 -10.30 2.49
N ASN A 500 -26.50 -10.86 1.56
CA ASN A 500 -26.45 -12.29 1.29
C ASN A 500 -25.11 -12.67 0.63
N TYR A 501 -24.79 -13.96 0.66
CA TYR A 501 -23.51 -14.49 0.18
C TYR A 501 -23.40 -14.62 -1.34
N GLN A 502 -24.45 -14.34 -2.13
CA GLN A 502 -24.46 -14.64 -3.58
C GLN A 502 -23.34 -13.93 -4.33
N GLU A 503 -23.16 -12.61 -4.11
CA GLU A 503 -22.10 -11.84 -4.77
C GLU A 503 -20.70 -12.27 -4.30
N VAL A 504 -20.56 -12.58 -3.00
CA VAL A 504 -19.31 -13.06 -2.40
C VAL A 504 -18.90 -14.41 -2.99
N LEU A 505 -19.86 -15.32 -3.17
CA LEU A 505 -19.68 -16.63 -3.77
C LEU A 505 -19.42 -16.55 -5.29
N GLU A 506 -20.09 -15.65 -6.01
CA GLU A 506 -19.86 -15.41 -7.44
C GLU A 506 -18.40 -15.00 -7.70
N VAL A 507 -17.95 -13.94 -7.02
CA VAL A 507 -16.57 -13.43 -7.18
C VAL A 507 -15.55 -14.40 -6.62
N GLY A 508 -15.83 -15.01 -5.46
CA GLY A 508 -14.93 -15.99 -4.84
C GLY A 508 -14.73 -17.25 -5.68
N THR A 509 -15.82 -17.87 -6.17
CA THR A 509 -15.75 -19.04 -7.07
C THR A 509 -14.99 -18.70 -8.34
N LYS A 510 -15.16 -17.48 -8.89
CA LYS A 510 -14.38 -17.07 -10.06
C LYS A 510 -12.90 -16.91 -9.74
N LEU A 511 -12.54 -16.31 -8.61
CA LEU A 511 -11.15 -16.22 -8.15
C LEU A 511 -10.53 -17.60 -7.88
N GLU A 512 -11.30 -18.56 -7.37
CA GLU A 512 -10.85 -19.96 -7.23
C GLU A 512 -10.54 -20.59 -8.60
N SER A 513 -11.41 -20.41 -9.60
CA SER A 513 -11.13 -20.83 -10.99
C SER A 513 -9.83 -20.22 -11.54
N LEU A 514 -9.56 -18.95 -11.23
CA LEU A 514 -8.35 -18.25 -11.70
C LEU A 514 -7.07 -18.76 -11.02
N LEU A 515 -7.17 -19.44 -9.87
CA LEU A 515 -6.03 -20.15 -9.28
C LEU A 515 -5.75 -21.46 -10.02
N ASP A 516 -6.78 -22.17 -10.48
CA ASP A 516 -6.62 -23.38 -11.29
C ASP A 516 -5.99 -23.07 -12.66
N ASP A 517 -6.40 -21.97 -13.30
CA ASP A 517 -5.75 -21.42 -14.50
C ASP A 517 -4.24 -21.18 -14.28
N VAL A 518 -3.84 -20.58 -13.16
CA VAL A 518 -2.41 -20.36 -12.83
C VAL A 518 -1.64 -21.67 -12.65
N ASN A 519 -2.27 -22.71 -12.10
CA ASN A 519 -1.67 -24.05 -12.00
C ASN A 519 -1.51 -24.72 -13.38
N CYS A 520 -2.35 -24.37 -14.36
CA CYS A 520 -2.24 -24.86 -15.74
C CYS A 520 -1.15 -24.11 -16.52
N LEU A 521 -1.02 -22.78 -16.31
CA LEU A 521 0.01 -21.96 -16.96
C LEU A 521 1.43 -22.28 -16.47
N PHE A 522 1.60 -22.56 -15.17
CA PHE A 522 2.91 -22.82 -14.55
C PHE A 522 2.93 -24.16 -13.77
N PRO A 523 2.83 -25.31 -14.45
CA PRO A 523 2.60 -26.61 -13.82
C PRO A 523 3.78 -27.08 -12.95
N ARG A 524 3.47 -27.67 -11.79
CA ARG A 524 4.42 -28.03 -10.73
C ARG A 524 5.55 -28.99 -11.14
N ASN A 525 5.28 -29.91 -12.07
CA ASN A 525 6.09 -31.11 -12.30
C ASN A 525 6.76 -31.16 -13.69
N GLN A 526 7.01 -30.02 -14.34
CA GLN A 526 7.71 -30.02 -15.63
C GLN A 526 9.22 -30.32 -15.47
N PRO A 527 9.82 -31.09 -16.39
CA PRO A 527 11.22 -31.52 -16.32
C PRO A 527 12.17 -30.39 -16.75
N PHE A 528 12.44 -29.47 -15.82
CA PHE A 528 13.36 -28.35 -16.02
C PHE A 528 14.71 -28.55 -15.31
N GLY A 529 15.76 -27.92 -15.85
CA GLY A 529 16.99 -27.69 -15.10
C GLY A 529 16.74 -26.82 -13.87
N THR A 530 17.60 -26.95 -12.85
CA THR A 530 17.38 -26.34 -11.51
C THR A 530 17.10 -24.84 -11.54
N HIS A 531 17.84 -24.06 -12.33
CA HIS A 531 17.63 -22.61 -12.46
C HIS A 531 16.23 -22.28 -13.04
N ASN A 532 15.85 -22.95 -14.13
CA ASN A 532 14.53 -22.75 -14.75
C ASN A 532 13.40 -23.18 -13.80
N ARG A 533 13.57 -24.29 -13.06
CA ARG A 533 12.59 -24.72 -12.03
C ARG A 533 12.30 -23.62 -11.00
N TYR A 534 13.31 -22.89 -10.52
CA TYR A 534 13.10 -21.79 -9.57
C TYR A 534 12.46 -20.55 -10.20
N ASN A 535 12.76 -20.25 -11.47
CA ASN A 535 12.13 -19.15 -12.19
C ASN A 535 10.64 -19.45 -12.42
N GLU A 536 10.32 -20.63 -12.94
CA GLU A 536 8.94 -21.14 -13.12
C GLU A 536 8.14 -21.15 -11.82
N TRP A 537 8.72 -21.71 -10.75
CA TRP A 537 8.10 -21.69 -9.42
C TRP A 537 7.87 -20.25 -8.91
N ARG A 538 8.80 -19.32 -9.15
CA ARG A 538 8.66 -17.91 -8.75
C ARG A 538 7.55 -17.21 -9.55
N MET A 539 7.48 -17.44 -10.85
CA MET A 539 6.43 -16.89 -11.71
C MET A 539 5.06 -17.39 -11.26
N ARG A 540 4.91 -18.71 -11.00
CA ARG A 540 3.69 -19.27 -10.41
C ARG A 540 3.36 -18.64 -9.06
N ALA A 541 4.33 -18.56 -8.15
CA ALA A 541 4.13 -18.02 -6.81
C ALA A 541 3.57 -16.59 -6.89
N LEU A 542 4.24 -15.70 -7.64
CA LEU A 542 3.82 -14.31 -7.79
C LEU A 542 2.42 -14.19 -8.41
N LEU A 543 2.11 -14.96 -9.47
CA LEU A 543 0.81 -14.87 -10.14
C LEU A 543 -0.34 -15.47 -9.30
N ASP A 544 -0.07 -16.58 -8.60
CA ASP A 544 -0.97 -17.18 -7.62
C ASP A 544 -1.32 -16.16 -6.51
N MET A 545 -0.32 -15.42 -5.99
CA MET A 545 -0.57 -14.37 -5.00
C MET A 545 -1.46 -13.24 -5.53
N HIS A 546 -1.38 -12.90 -6.81
CA HIS A 546 -2.19 -11.82 -7.38
C HIS A 546 -3.68 -12.17 -7.36
N VAL A 547 -4.04 -13.45 -7.48
CA VAL A 547 -5.41 -13.96 -7.37
C VAL A 547 -5.79 -14.29 -5.92
N ARG A 548 -4.87 -14.91 -5.15
CA ARG A 548 -5.12 -15.39 -3.78
C ARG A 548 -5.29 -14.27 -2.77
N ARG A 549 -4.59 -13.14 -2.90
CA ARG A 549 -4.75 -11.97 -2.01
C ARG A 549 -6.19 -11.42 -2.03
N PRO A 550 -6.79 -11.08 -3.20
CA PRO A 550 -8.22 -10.74 -3.29
C PRO A 550 -9.14 -11.80 -2.67
N LEU A 551 -8.90 -13.09 -2.94
CA LEU A 551 -9.74 -14.19 -2.44
C LEU A 551 -9.72 -14.29 -0.91
N LEU A 552 -8.53 -14.27 -0.30
CA LEU A 552 -8.39 -14.25 1.15
C LEU A 552 -9.04 -12.99 1.76
N ALA A 553 -8.81 -11.82 1.17
CA ALA A 553 -9.39 -10.58 1.68
C ALA A 553 -10.92 -10.52 1.54
N LEU A 554 -11.50 -11.17 0.51
CA LEU A 554 -12.94 -11.26 0.28
C LEU A 554 -13.63 -12.20 1.28
N TYR A 555 -13.04 -13.37 1.54
CA TYR A 555 -13.63 -14.39 2.39
C TYR A 555 -13.40 -14.17 3.89
N ARG A 556 -12.29 -13.53 4.29
CA ARG A 556 -11.93 -13.34 5.71
C ARG A 556 -13.04 -12.77 6.61
N PRO A 557 -13.75 -11.68 6.25
CA PRO A 557 -14.79 -11.08 7.10
C PRO A 557 -15.89 -12.07 7.51
N PHE A 558 -16.16 -13.04 6.63
CA PHE A 558 -17.18 -14.06 6.82
C PHE A 558 -16.59 -15.30 7.48
N ALA A 559 -15.47 -15.82 6.95
CA ALA A 559 -14.81 -17.05 7.40
C ALA A 559 -14.34 -17.00 8.86
N LEU A 560 -13.94 -15.82 9.37
CA LEU A 560 -13.44 -15.64 10.73
C LEU A 560 -14.47 -15.09 11.72
N SER A 561 -15.67 -14.67 11.27
CA SER A 561 -16.56 -13.87 12.14
C SER A 561 -18.06 -13.94 11.86
N ALA A 562 -18.53 -14.47 10.73
CA ALA A 562 -19.96 -14.68 10.50
C ALA A 562 -20.38 -16.08 11.01
N PRO A 563 -21.39 -16.19 11.90
CA PRO A 563 -21.82 -17.48 12.46
C PRO A 563 -22.53 -18.36 11.44
N ASP A 564 -23.20 -17.74 10.47
CA ASP A 564 -23.94 -18.34 9.35
C ASP A 564 -23.09 -18.52 8.07
N CYS A 565 -21.75 -18.40 8.20
CA CYS A 565 -20.83 -18.47 7.06
C CYS A 565 -20.92 -19.81 6.32
N PRO A 566 -21.16 -19.81 4.99
CA PRO A 566 -21.16 -21.02 4.18
C PRO A 566 -19.89 -21.86 4.34
N SER A 567 -20.06 -23.19 4.36
CA SER A 567 -18.96 -24.16 4.43
C SER A 567 -17.99 -24.03 3.25
N GLN A 568 -18.49 -23.66 2.06
CA GLN A 568 -17.66 -23.34 0.89
C GLN A 568 -16.67 -22.20 1.18
N ILE A 569 -17.15 -21.06 1.70
CA ILE A 569 -16.32 -19.88 2.00
C ILE A 569 -15.25 -20.24 3.05
N SER A 570 -15.65 -20.87 4.15
CA SER A 570 -14.72 -21.22 5.23
C SER A 570 -13.70 -22.29 4.80
N SER A 571 -14.11 -23.29 4.01
CA SER A 571 -13.20 -24.32 3.47
C SER A 571 -12.21 -23.75 2.45
N ALA A 572 -12.68 -22.97 1.47
CA ALA A 572 -11.84 -22.33 0.46
C ALA A 572 -10.87 -21.31 1.06
N TYR A 573 -11.31 -20.58 2.10
CA TYR A 573 -10.47 -19.68 2.87
C TYR A 573 -9.35 -20.42 3.62
N LEU A 574 -9.68 -21.48 4.37
CA LEU A 574 -8.66 -22.31 5.05
C LEU A 574 -7.70 -22.96 4.04
N LYS A 575 -8.21 -23.50 2.92
CA LYS A 575 -7.39 -24.06 1.83
C LYS A 575 -6.41 -23.04 1.29
N SER A 576 -6.85 -21.79 1.10
CA SER A 576 -5.99 -20.71 0.63
C SER A 576 -4.98 -20.25 1.68
N ALA A 577 -5.36 -20.20 2.95
CA ALA A 577 -4.44 -19.86 4.04
C ALA A 577 -3.37 -20.96 4.24
N MET A 578 -3.74 -22.23 4.17
CA MET A 578 -2.78 -23.34 4.24
C MET A 578 -1.81 -23.33 3.05
N ALA A 579 -2.30 -23.10 1.82
CA ALA A 579 -1.45 -22.97 0.64
C ALA A 579 -0.39 -21.86 0.76
N MET A 580 -0.68 -20.76 1.45
CA MET A 580 0.31 -19.71 1.76
C MET A 580 1.44 -20.21 2.67
N LEU A 581 1.13 -21.02 3.68
CA LEU A 581 2.12 -21.48 4.66
C LEU A 581 2.98 -22.63 4.14
N THR A 582 2.43 -23.45 3.24
CA THR A 582 3.11 -24.65 2.69
C THR A 582 3.67 -24.47 1.28
N TYR A 583 3.58 -23.29 0.66
CA TYR A 583 4.03 -23.07 -0.73
C TYR A 583 5.53 -23.41 -0.94
N MET A 584 6.35 -23.16 0.08
CA MET A 584 7.78 -23.48 0.10
C MET A 584 8.06 -24.99 0.25
N ASP A 585 7.08 -25.81 0.62
CA ASP A 585 7.24 -27.27 0.77
C ASP A 585 7.33 -27.99 -0.60
N GLU A 586 7.01 -27.29 -1.69
CA GLU A 586 7.16 -27.78 -3.07
C GLU A 586 8.62 -27.75 -3.57
N LEU A 587 9.51 -27.08 -2.84
CA LEU A 587 10.93 -26.97 -3.16
C LEU A 587 11.76 -27.86 -2.23
N ASP A 588 12.77 -28.51 -2.81
CA ASP A 588 13.76 -29.28 -2.07
C ASP A 588 14.69 -28.31 -1.30
N PRO A 589 14.77 -28.40 0.06
CA PRO A 589 15.66 -27.56 0.86
C PRO A 589 17.15 -27.74 0.55
N GLU A 590 17.55 -28.93 0.09
CA GLU A 590 18.94 -29.28 -0.20
C GLU A 590 19.38 -28.85 -1.61
N ALA A 591 18.43 -28.40 -2.45
CA ALA A 591 18.72 -28.04 -3.83
C ALA A 591 19.50 -26.70 -3.94
N PRO A 592 20.55 -26.61 -4.78
CA PRO A 592 21.37 -25.41 -4.91
C PRO A 592 20.56 -24.18 -5.35
N GLY A 593 20.53 -23.14 -4.50
CA GLY A 593 19.75 -21.91 -4.72
C GLY A 593 18.47 -21.81 -3.89
N PHE A 594 18.06 -22.87 -3.18
CA PHE A 594 16.90 -22.85 -2.28
C PHE A 594 16.96 -21.69 -1.27
N ALA A 595 18.11 -21.44 -0.65
CA ALA A 595 18.28 -20.39 0.35
C ALA A 595 17.95 -18.98 -0.19
N ASP A 596 18.38 -18.67 -1.42
CA ASP A 596 18.15 -17.38 -2.06
C ASP A 596 16.67 -17.20 -2.42
N VAL A 597 16.04 -18.25 -2.95
CA VAL A 597 14.60 -18.27 -3.29
C VAL A 597 13.74 -18.20 -2.02
N SER A 598 14.12 -18.91 -0.95
CA SER A 598 13.45 -18.88 0.35
C SER A 598 13.52 -17.49 0.99
N TYR A 599 14.70 -16.86 1.02
CA TYR A 599 14.87 -15.50 1.54
C TYR A 599 14.00 -14.48 0.78
N MET A 600 14.01 -14.54 -0.56
CA MET A 600 13.16 -13.71 -1.42
C MET A 600 11.67 -13.94 -1.16
N TYR A 601 11.21 -15.20 -1.13
CA TYR A 601 9.81 -15.55 -0.88
C TYR A 601 9.31 -14.98 0.44
N HIS A 602 10.06 -15.19 1.52
CA HIS A 602 9.66 -14.70 2.83
C HIS A 602 9.72 -13.17 2.92
N ILE A 603 10.68 -12.48 2.29
CA ILE A 603 10.71 -11.00 2.29
C ILE A 603 9.51 -10.39 1.57
N ILE A 604 9.16 -10.92 0.39
CA ILE A 604 8.07 -10.39 -0.42
C ILE A 604 6.71 -10.75 0.21
N LEU A 605 6.57 -11.94 0.80
CA LEU A 605 5.28 -12.48 1.27
C LEU A 605 5.10 -12.55 2.78
N LYS A 606 6.06 -12.14 3.62
CA LYS A 606 5.95 -12.12 5.11
C LYS A 606 4.59 -11.64 5.65
N HIS A 607 4.00 -10.63 5.02
CA HIS A 607 2.73 -10.07 5.44
C HIS A 607 1.61 -11.06 5.11
N ASP A 608 1.54 -11.53 3.87
CA ASP A 608 0.58 -12.57 3.44
C ASP A 608 0.72 -13.86 4.28
N ILE A 609 1.95 -14.30 4.57
CA ILE A 609 2.29 -15.44 5.42
C ILE A 609 1.82 -15.21 6.87
N SER A 610 2.11 -14.06 7.47
CA SER A 610 1.66 -13.70 8.82
C SER A 610 0.14 -13.68 8.92
N GLN A 611 -0.54 -13.04 7.96
CA GLN A 611 -2.01 -12.99 7.89
C GLN A 611 -2.63 -14.39 7.71
N ALA A 612 -2.03 -15.25 6.89
CA ALA A 612 -2.44 -16.64 6.75
C ALA A 612 -2.20 -17.45 8.04
N ALA A 613 -1.10 -17.20 8.75
CA ALA A 613 -0.76 -17.88 9.99
C ALA A 613 -1.75 -17.56 11.12
N PHE A 614 -2.11 -16.29 11.33
CA PHE A 614 -3.20 -15.91 12.24
C PHE A 614 -4.53 -16.56 11.83
N SER A 615 -4.82 -16.62 10.53
CA SER A 615 -6.04 -17.26 10.02
C SER A 615 -6.08 -18.75 10.36
N VAL A 616 -4.97 -19.48 10.18
CA VAL A 616 -4.86 -20.89 10.54
C VAL A 616 -4.95 -21.09 12.07
N CYS A 617 -4.38 -20.19 12.88
CA CYS A 617 -4.56 -20.21 14.35
C CYS A 617 -6.03 -20.10 14.78
N TYR A 618 -6.87 -19.35 14.06
CA TYR A 618 -8.31 -19.30 14.34
C TYR A 618 -8.99 -20.66 14.08
N TYR A 619 -8.64 -21.35 13.00
CA TYR A 619 -9.15 -22.69 12.73
C TYR A 619 -8.62 -23.74 13.72
N ILE A 620 -7.39 -23.59 14.23
CA ILE A 620 -6.86 -24.40 15.34
C ILE A 620 -7.71 -24.20 16.61
N LYS A 621 -8.01 -22.94 16.99
CA LYS A 621 -8.89 -22.61 18.13
C LYS A 621 -10.27 -23.25 17.99
N LYS A 622 -10.95 -22.99 16.86
CA LYS A 622 -12.30 -23.51 16.57
C LYS A 622 -12.37 -25.04 16.55
N ALA A 623 -11.33 -25.71 16.05
CA ALA A 623 -11.25 -27.18 16.08
C ALA A 623 -11.17 -27.74 17.50
N GLN A 624 -10.45 -27.07 18.40
CA GLN A 624 -10.33 -27.49 19.81
C GLN A 624 -11.61 -27.20 20.61
N GLU A 625 -12.25 -26.06 20.38
CA GLU A 625 -13.56 -25.71 20.97
C GLU A 625 -14.62 -26.75 20.61
N ASN A 626 -14.68 -27.16 19.33
CA ASN A 626 -15.59 -28.21 18.87
C ASN A 626 -15.27 -29.58 19.50
N GLN A 627 -14.00 -29.94 19.65
CA GLN A 627 -13.59 -31.19 20.33
C GLN A 627 -13.97 -31.19 21.81
N ALA A 628 -13.77 -30.07 22.51
CA ALA A 628 -14.15 -29.89 23.91
C ALA A 628 -15.68 -30.02 24.07
N TRP A 629 -16.45 -29.35 23.21
CA TRP A 629 -17.91 -29.44 23.21
C TRP A 629 -18.40 -30.89 23.00
N ALA A 630 -17.89 -31.58 21.96
CA ALA A 630 -18.24 -32.97 21.69
C ALA A 630 -17.87 -33.93 22.84
N SER A 631 -16.77 -33.67 23.55
CA SER A 631 -16.39 -34.45 24.74
C SER A 631 -17.30 -34.21 25.95
N SER A 632 -17.82 -32.99 26.11
CA SER A 632 -18.73 -32.60 27.19
C SER A 632 -20.15 -33.16 26.95
N SER A 633 -20.68 -33.04 25.72
CA SER A 633 -22.01 -33.57 25.38
C SER A 633 -22.12 -35.09 25.50
N ARG A 634 -21.02 -35.83 25.33
CA ARG A 634 -20.97 -37.30 25.53
C ARG A 634 -20.95 -37.73 27.01
N GLN A 635 -20.96 -36.79 27.97
CA GLN A 635 -20.95 -37.08 29.41
C GLN A 635 -22.30 -36.86 30.12
N SER A 636 -23.34 -36.39 29.42
CA SER A 636 -24.71 -36.27 29.97
C SER A 636 -25.53 -37.54 29.71
N PRO A 637 -26.00 -38.26 30.75
CA PRO A 637 -26.81 -39.46 30.57
C PRO A 637 -28.31 -39.18 30.82
N ASP A 638 -29.01 -38.50 29.90
CA ASP A 638 -30.46 -38.71 29.74
C ASP A 638 -31.01 -38.20 28.39
N SER A 639 -32.18 -38.71 28.01
CA SER A 639 -33.04 -38.41 26.85
C SER A 639 -32.40 -38.59 25.46
N GLY A 640 -32.80 -39.67 24.79
CA GLY A 640 -32.69 -39.78 23.34
C GLY A 640 -33.95 -39.23 22.66
N GLU A 641 -33.77 -38.37 21.66
CA GLU A 641 -34.69 -38.13 20.55
C GLU A 641 -33.91 -37.46 19.40
N ASP A 642 -34.38 -37.62 18.16
CA ASP A 642 -33.59 -37.33 16.94
C ASP A 642 -33.26 -35.84 16.75
N GLY A 643 -32.04 -35.45 17.14
CA GLY A 643 -31.45 -34.13 16.88
C GLY A 643 -30.41 -34.18 15.76
N SER A 644 -30.83 -33.88 14.53
CA SER A 644 -29.99 -33.78 13.32
C SER A 644 -28.64 -33.07 13.57
N SER A 645 -27.54 -33.85 13.63
CA SER A 645 -26.18 -33.35 13.82
C SER A 645 -25.60 -32.75 12.54
N THR A 646 -26.09 -31.58 12.13
CA THR A 646 -25.58 -30.80 10.98
C THR A 646 -24.22 -30.14 11.27
N PHE A 647 -23.20 -30.95 11.54
CA PHE A 647 -21.79 -30.71 11.20
C PHE A 647 -21.04 -32.05 11.37
N GLY A 648 -21.12 -32.89 10.33
CA GLY A 648 -20.60 -34.27 10.40
C GLY A 648 -19.09 -34.36 10.65
N GLU A 649 -18.69 -35.43 11.33
CA GLU A 649 -17.30 -35.83 11.61
C GLU A 649 -16.51 -36.17 10.31
N SER A 650 -16.22 -35.17 9.44
CA SER A 650 -15.23 -35.25 8.32
C SER A 650 -14.93 -33.90 7.62
N GLY A 651 -15.28 -32.75 8.20
CA GLY A 651 -15.24 -31.46 7.50
C GLY A 651 -13.89 -30.72 7.38
N MET A 652 -12.80 -31.21 8.00
CA MET A 652 -11.53 -30.47 8.09
C MET A 652 -10.42 -31.09 7.25
N LEU A 653 -10.00 -30.40 6.19
CA LEU A 653 -8.96 -30.82 5.24
C LEU A 653 -7.58 -31.09 5.87
N TRP A 654 -7.29 -30.52 7.05
CA TRP A 654 -6.03 -30.68 7.77
C TRP A 654 -6.28 -31.01 9.23
N SER A 655 -5.45 -31.89 9.81
CA SER A 655 -5.44 -32.13 11.24
C SER A 655 -4.90 -30.91 11.99
N VAL A 656 -5.28 -30.77 13.27
CA VAL A 656 -4.76 -29.71 14.16
C VAL A 656 -3.24 -29.72 14.19
N GLY A 657 -2.60 -30.90 14.27
CA GLY A 657 -1.13 -31.01 14.24
C GLY A 657 -0.49 -30.55 12.93
N ALA A 658 -1.12 -30.81 11.77
CA ALA A 658 -0.62 -30.34 10.48
C ALA A 658 -0.70 -28.82 10.34
N MET A 659 -1.81 -28.21 10.79
CA MET A 659 -1.97 -26.76 10.86
C MET A 659 -0.95 -26.11 11.80
N THR A 660 -0.79 -26.64 13.02
CA THR A 660 0.19 -26.14 14.00
C THR A 660 1.60 -26.18 13.42
N LYS A 661 2.02 -27.29 12.81
CA LYS A 661 3.34 -27.44 12.19
C LYS A 661 3.59 -26.43 11.06
N ALA A 662 2.58 -26.15 10.24
CA ALA A 662 2.67 -25.16 9.17
C ALA A 662 2.89 -23.74 9.75
N VAL A 663 2.14 -23.37 10.79
CA VAL A 663 2.31 -22.07 11.47
C VAL A 663 3.66 -21.99 12.20
N GLU A 664 4.11 -23.05 12.87
CA GLU A 664 5.42 -23.11 13.54
C GLU A 664 6.58 -22.91 12.55
N LYS A 665 6.54 -23.58 11.40
CA LYS A 665 7.54 -23.41 10.33
C LYS A 665 7.56 -21.97 9.82
N SER A 666 6.41 -21.39 9.52
CA SER A 666 6.30 -20.01 9.04
C SER A 666 6.78 -19.00 10.10
N LEU A 667 6.40 -19.18 11.37
CA LEU A 667 6.85 -18.35 12.48
C LEU A 667 8.37 -18.40 12.64
N HIS A 668 8.98 -19.59 12.58
CA HIS A 668 10.44 -19.74 12.65
C HIS A 668 11.16 -18.97 11.53
N SER A 669 10.68 -19.07 10.27
CA SER A 669 11.22 -18.28 9.16
C SER A 669 11.10 -16.78 9.40
N LEU A 670 9.96 -16.31 9.92
CA LEU A 670 9.73 -14.88 10.21
C LEU A 670 10.63 -14.36 11.34
N ILE A 671 10.87 -15.15 12.39
CA ILE A 671 11.83 -14.78 13.46
C ILE A 671 13.25 -14.67 12.89
N GLY A 672 13.65 -15.56 11.97
CA GLY A 672 14.94 -15.49 11.29
C GLY A 672 15.17 -14.20 10.48
N LEU A 673 14.10 -13.49 10.10
CA LEU A 673 14.14 -12.21 9.38
C LEU A 673 14.14 -10.98 10.30
N CYS A 674 14.29 -11.12 11.62
CA CYS A 674 14.18 -9.99 12.58
C CYS A 674 15.20 -8.86 12.35
N LYS A 675 16.33 -9.14 11.69
CA LYS A 675 17.33 -8.13 11.28
C LYS A 675 16.93 -7.33 10.04
N ASP A 676 16.08 -7.86 9.16
CA ASP A 676 15.70 -7.16 7.93
C ASP A 676 14.77 -5.99 8.27
N ALA A 677 15.09 -4.78 7.77
CA ALA A 677 14.35 -3.54 8.09
C ALA A 677 12.89 -3.54 7.62
N SER A 678 12.51 -4.57 6.87
CA SER A 678 11.17 -4.77 6.35
C SER A 678 10.30 -5.67 7.25
N THR A 679 10.84 -6.26 8.32
CA THR A 679 10.13 -7.14 9.28
C THR A 679 9.70 -6.37 10.53
N ASP A 680 8.42 -6.42 10.92
CA ASP A 680 7.99 -5.95 12.25
C ASP A 680 8.01 -7.10 13.27
N LEU A 681 8.96 -7.02 14.21
CA LEU A 681 9.09 -7.98 15.31
C LEU A 681 7.81 -8.04 16.18
N LYS A 682 6.98 -7.00 16.21
CA LYS A 682 5.70 -7.01 16.95
C LYS A 682 4.73 -8.05 16.40
N ASP A 683 4.57 -8.10 15.06
CA ASP A 683 3.70 -9.08 14.41
C ASP A 683 4.16 -10.51 14.71
N VAL A 684 5.48 -10.72 14.71
CA VAL A 684 6.12 -12.01 15.05
C VAL A 684 5.84 -12.42 16.50
N ILE A 685 5.98 -11.49 17.47
CA ILE A 685 5.66 -11.76 18.88
C ILE A 685 4.16 -12.03 19.05
N SER A 686 3.28 -11.23 18.43
CA SER A 686 1.83 -11.45 18.48
C SER A 686 1.42 -12.80 17.90
N LEU A 687 2.04 -13.22 16.79
CA LEU A 687 1.77 -14.54 16.19
C LEU A 687 2.25 -15.68 17.10
N ALA A 688 3.42 -15.54 17.74
CA ALA A 688 3.93 -16.51 18.71
C ALA A 688 3.01 -16.65 19.94
N VAL A 689 2.51 -15.53 20.48
CA VAL A 689 1.55 -15.52 21.60
C VAL A 689 0.22 -16.15 21.18
N VAL A 690 -0.31 -15.80 20.00
CA VAL A 690 -1.56 -16.37 19.48
C VAL A 690 -1.41 -17.89 19.30
N LEU A 691 -0.37 -18.35 18.62
CA LEU A 691 -0.11 -19.78 18.41
C LEU A 691 -0.07 -20.55 19.74
N ALA A 692 0.64 -20.05 20.74
CA ALA A 692 0.72 -20.68 22.05
C ALA A 692 -0.63 -20.65 22.80
N SER A 693 -1.41 -19.57 22.66
CA SER A 693 -2.73 -19.46 23.30
C SER A 693 -3.76 -20.46 22.74
N VAL A 694 -3.64 -20.82 21.45
CA VAL A 694 -4.51 -21.79 20.77
C VAL A 694 -3.95 -23.22 20.77
N GLN A 695 -2.90 -23.52 21.54
CA GLN A 695 -2.44 -24.89 21.73
C GLN A 695 -3.18 -25.56 22.91
N PRO A 696 -3.37 -26.90 22.90
CA PRO A 696 -4.04 -27.60 23.99
C PRO A 696 -3.32 -27.39 25.31
N ALA A 697 -4.06 -27.11 26.39
CA ALA A 697 -3.56 -26.94 27.76
C ALA A 697 -4.59 -27.49 28.75
N ARG A 698 -4.12 -28.09 29.85
CA ARG A 698 -4.98 -28.71 30.88
C ARG A 698 -5.53 -27.69 31.88
N SER A 699 -4.87 -26.55 32.04
CA SER A 699 -5.32 -25.44 32.88
C SER A 699 -4.94 -24.07 32.30
N PRO A 700 -5.56 -22.97 32.78
CA PRO A 700 -5.17 -21.61 32.40
C PRO A 700 -3.71 -21.28 32.71
N GLU A 701 -3.19 -21.80 33.83
CA GLU A 701 -1.79 -21.59 34.26
C GLU A 701 -0.81 -22.28 33.31
N GLU A 702 -1.11 -23.53 32.88
CA GLU A 702 -0.30 -24.23 31.87
C GLU A 702 -0.29 -23.46 30.53
N ARG A 703 -1.42 -22.85 30.15
CA ARG A 703 -1.49 -21.98 28.96
C ARG A 703 -0.65 -20.72 29.12
N THR A 704 -0.68 -20.06 30.29
CA THR A 704 0.19 -18.92 30.60
C THR A 704 1.67 -19.29 30.48
N GLU A 705 2.10 -20.44 31.02
CA GLU A 705 3.50 -20.88 30.89
C GLU A 705 3.88 -21.21 29.45
N LYS A 706 3.00 -21.86 28.68
CA LYS A 706 3.21 -22.09 27.23
C LYS A 706 3.40 -20.79 26.45
N ILE A 707 2.62 -19.75 26.77
CA ILE A 707 2.77 -18.43 26.13
C ILE A 707 4.12 -17.80 26.53
N LYS A 708 4.51 -17.85 27.81
CA LYS A 708 5.83 -17.36 28.26
C LYS A 708 6.98 -18.09 27.56
N ASP A 709 6.88 -19.40 27.40
CA ASP A 709 7.88 -20.23 26.71
C ASP A 709 7.98 -19.87 25.23
N ALA A 710 6.85 -19.62 24.55
CA ALA A 710 6.85 -19.14 23.17
C ALA A 710 7.53 -17.76 23.03
N VAL A 711 7.20 -16.81 23.92
CA VAL A 711 7.83 -15.48 23.96
C VAL A 711 9.33 -15.59 24.28
N ARG A 712 9.74 -16.49 25.17
CA ARG A 712 11.15 -16.75 25.49
C ARG A 712 11.91 -17.34 24.30
N LYS A 713 11.34 -18.31 23.58
CA LYS A 713 11.92 -18.84 22.32
C LYS A 713 12.14 -17.74 21.27
N VAL A 714 11.18 -16.82 21.09
CA VAL A 714 11.36 -15.66 20.19
C VAL A 714 12.53 -14.79 20.65
N LEU A 715 12.62 -14.49 21.95
CA LEU A 715 13.72 -13.72 22.54
C LEU A 715 15.07 -14.39 22.32
N ASP A 716 15.18 -15.69 22.62
CA ASP A 716 16.43 -16.46 22.49
C ASP A 716 16.92 -16.51 21.03
N ILE A 717 16.03 -16.78 20.07
CA ILE A 717 16.38 -16.77 18.65
C ILE A 717 16.76 -15.36 18.19
N CYS A 718 16.06 -14.30 18.64
CA CYS A 718 16.46 -12.92 18.32
C CYS A 718 17.85 -12.60 18.84
N LEU A 719 18.20 -13.02 20.07
CA LEU A 719 19.55 -12.84 20.63
C LEU A 719 20.62 -13.62 19.85
N GLN A 720 20.32 -14.84 19.42
CA GLN A 720 21.21 -15.63 18.55
C GLN A 720 21.44 -14.97 17.19
N VAL A 721 20.37 -14.52 16.52
CA VAL A 721 20.46 -13.80 15.24
C VAL A 721 21.23 -12.49 15.39
N LEU A 722 21.04 -11.75 16.49
CA LEU A 722 21.75 -10.51 16.79
C LEU A 722 23.25 -10.71 16.98
N ASN A 723 23.67 -11.67 17.82
CA ASN A 723 25.07 -11.91 18.19
C ASN A 723 25.95 -12.52 17.06
N GLY A 724 25.36 -12.88 15.92
CA GLY A 724 26.05 -13.51 14.80
C GLY A 724 25.87 -15.03 14.83
N GLY A 725 25.40 -15.58 13.71
CA GLY A 725 24.75 -16.90 13.63
C GLY A 725 25.61 -18.15 13.82
N PRO A 726 25.06 -19.33 13.45
CA PRO A 726 25.39 -20.63 14.03
C PRO A 726 26.83 -21.12 13.82
N ASP A 727 27.58 -20.59 12.86
CA ASP A 727 28.96 -21.03 12.57
C ASP A 727 29.94 -20.78 13.74
N LYS A 728 29.60 -19.89 14.68
CA LYS A 728 30.35 -19.68 15.94
C LYS A 728 29.89 -20.55 17.11
N VAL A 729 28.78 -21.30 16.95
CA VAL A 729 28.23 -22.18 17.99
C VAL A 729 28.90 -23.56 17.95
N SER A 730 29.19 -24.09 16.75
CA SER A 730 29.82 -25.42 16.60
C SER A 730 31.23 -25.55 17.19
N SER A 731 31.96 -24.45 17.45
CA SER A 731 33.27 -24.51 18.13
C SER A 731 33.21 -24.36 19.65
N LYS A 732 32.03 -24.15 20.24
CA LYS A 732 31.85 -24.00 21.70
C LYS A 732 30.94 -25.03 22.38
N MET A 733 30.19 -25.85 21.65
CA MET A 733 29.34 -26.91 22.24
C MET A 733 30.08 -28.17 22.71
N LEU A 734 31.34 -28.05 23.14
CA LEU A 734 32.12 -29.12 23.77
C LEU A 734 32.64 -28.77 25.16
N GLN A 735 32.07 -27.75 25.81
CA GLN A 735 32.32 -27.44 27.22
C GLN A 735 31.00 -27.36 28.00
N THR A 736 30.99 -28.03 29.15
CA THR A 736 29.87 -28.19 30.09
C THR A 736 29.38 -26.84 30.66
N PRO A 737 28.15 -26.77 31.19
CA PRO A 737 27.51 -25.50 31.48
C PRO A 737 28.16 -24.78 32.67
N GLN A 738 28.95 -23.75 32.37
CA GLN A 738 29.35 -22.74 33.35
C GLN A 738 28.90 -21.36 32.89
N GLN A 739 28.05 -20.76 33.72
CA GLN A 739 27.69 -19.34 33.81
C GLN A 739 27.47 -18.58 32.48
N ILE A 740 26.18 -18.41 32.16
CA ILE A 740 25.71 -17.40 31.21
C ILE A 740 26.24 -16.01 31.67
N PRO A 741 26.96 -15.25 30.83
CA PRO A 741 27.43 -13.92 31.19
C PRO A 741 26.27 -12.97 31.50
N SER A 742 26.51 -12.01 32.38
CA SER A 742 25.47 -11.10 32.82
C SER A 742 25.03 -10.14 31.71
N LEU A 743 23.81 -9.60 31.81
CA LEU A 743 23.26 -8.63 30.85
C LEU A 743 24.10 -7.33 30.71
N VAL A 744 25.11 -7.14 31.56
CA VAL A 744 26.02 -5.99 31.60
C VAL A 744 27.13 -6.10 30.55
N ASP A 745 27.55 -7.31 30.16
CA ASP A 745 28.73 -7.49 29.31
C ASP A 745 28.49 -7.09 27.83
N TRP A 746 27.24 -7.13 27.37
CA TRP A 746 26.84 -6.64 26.04
C TRP A 746 26.98 -5.12 25.91
N TYR A 747 26.80 -4.37 26.99
CA TYR A 747 27.00 -2.91 27.00
C TYR A 747 28.46 -2.51 26.78
N ASN A 748 29.41 -3.31 27.27
CA ASN A 748 30.84 -2.97 27.24
C ASN A 748 31.58 -3.44 25.98
N THR A 749 31.03 -4.39 25.22
CA THR A 749 31.66 -4.94 24.01
C THR A 749 31.28 -4.22 22.71
N SER A 750 30.23 -3.38 22.73
CA SER A 750 29.88 -2.50 21.61
C SER A 750 30.65 -1.18 21.66
N ALA A 751 31.92 -1.20 21.24
CA ALA A 751 32.79 -0.03 21.24
C ALA A 751 32.45 1.00 20.13
N PHE A 752 31.28 1.66 20.21
CA PHE A 752 30.93 2.88 19.44
C PHE A 752 29.78 3.69 20.08
N ILE A 753 29.97 4.20 21.29
CA ILE A 753 29.12 5.27 21.86
C ILE A 753 30.01 6.28 22.62
N PRO A 754 30.28 7.48 22.07
CA PRO A 754 30.61 8.65 22.87
C PRO A 754 29.33 9.15 23.57
N ASN A 755 29.46 9.54 24.84
CA ASN A 755 28.38 10.19 25.58
C ASN A 755 28.13 11.61 25.04
N GLU A 756 27.31 11.75 24.01
CA GLU A 756 26.61 13.00 23.72
C GLU A 756 25.15 12.89 24.12
N VAL A 757 24.64 13.94 24.78
CA VAL A 757 23.21 14.07 25.09
C VAL A 757 22.48 14.30 23.77
N VAL A 758 22.01 13.22 23.16
CA VAL A 758 21.21 13.26 21.93
C VAL A 758 19.91 14.00 22.24
N THR A 759 19.86 15.28 21.84
CA THR A 759 18.59 15.97 21.64
C THR A 759 17.78 15.17 20.62
N PRO A 760 16.56 14.71 20.94
CA PRO A 760 15.80 13.91 20.00
C PRO A 760 15.47 14.77 18.78
N GLY A 761 16.05 14.40 17.64
CA GLY A 761 15.57 14.83 16.33
C GLY A 761 14.10 14.42 16.15
N PRO A 762 13.39 14.99 15.16
CA PRO A 762 11.95 14.79 15.03
C PRO A 762 11.62 13.30 14.96
N HIS A 763 11.00 12.78 16.02
CA HIS A 763 10.54 11.40 16.06
C HIS A 763 9.59 11.19 14.88
N ASP A 764 9.79 10.12 14.12
CA ASP A 764 8.83 9.68 13.12
C ASP A 764 7.57 9.25 13.87
N GLU A 765 6.58 10.16 14.01
CA GLU A 765 5.40 9.96 14.87
C GLU A 765 4.69 8.64 14.52
N PHE A 766 4.78 8.18 13.26
CA PHE A 766 4.30 6.86 12.82
C PHE A 766 4.81 5.71 13.71
N THR A 767 6.10 5.69 14.07
CA THR A 767 6.65 4.66 14.96
C THR A 767 6.09 4.72 16.38
N LEU A 768 5.74 5.92 16.87
CA LEU A 768 5.08 6.14 18.16
C LEU A 768 3.61 5.70 18.17
N TRP A 769 2.96 5.54 17.01
CA TRP A 769 1.66 4.84 16.96
C TRP A 769 1.79 3.38 17.37
N ASP A 770 2.86 2.75 16.91
CA ASP A 770 3.07 1.31 17.03
C ASP A 770 3.88 0.93 18.30
N ILE A 771 4.53 1.90 18.98
CA ILE A 771 5.16 1.69 20.31
C ILE A 771 4.10 1.42 21.40
N ASP A 772 2.93 2.06 21.34
CA ASP A 772 1.83 1.83 22.29
C ASP A 772 1.16 0.45 22.13
N PHE A 773 1.52 -0.33 21.12
CA PHE A 773 1.01 -1.69 20.92
C PHE A 773 1.42 -2.66 22.05
N TRP A 774 2.57 -2.44 22.68
CA TRP A 774 3.09 -3.27 23.78
C TRP A 774 3.24 -2.54 25.10
N ASN A 775 3.03 -1.22 25.14
CA ASN A 775 3.48 -0.34 26.21
C ASN A 775 2.90 -0.75 27.59
N PRO A 776 3.69 -1.38 28.49
CA PRO A 776 3.18 -1.84 29.77
C PRO A 776 2.89 -0.67 30.73
N GLY A 777 3.40 0.53 30.41
CA GLY A 777 3.17 1.79 31.12
C GLY A 777 2.16 2.72 30.45
N ALA A 778 1.46 2.29 29.38
CA ALA A 778 0.29 3.01 28.88
C ALA A 778 -0.85 2.87 29.91
N VAL A 779 -0.90 3.83 30.83
CA VAL A 779 -2.07 4.09 31.68
C VAL A 779 -3.25 4.36 30.72
N PRO A 780 -4.46 3.83 30.97
CA PRO A 780 -5.64 4.35 30.29
C PRO A 780 -5.69 5.86 30.53
N MET A 781 -5.82 6.69 29.49
CA MET A 781 -6.09 8.13 29.70
C MET A 781 -7.56 8.33 30.10
N ASP A 782 -7.90 7.81 31.25
CA ASP A 782 -9.08 8.14 32.04
C ASP A 782 -8.60 8.30 33.49
N GLN A 783 -9.00 9.41 34.13
CA GLN A 783 -8.59 9.86 35.48
C GLN A 783 -7.15 10.44 35.60
N THR A 784 -6.94 11.65 35.09
CA THR A 784 -6.88 12.91 35.88
C THR A 784 -6.83 14.13 34.95
#